data_AF-A0A1E4X952-F1
#
_entry.id   AF-A0A1E4X952-F1
#
_cell.length_a   1.000
_cell.length_b   1.000
_cell.length_c   1.000
_cell.angle_alpha   90.00
_cell.angle_beta   90.00
_cell.angle_gamma   90.00
#
_symmetry.space_group_name_H-M   'P 1'
#
loop_
_entity.id
_entity.type
_entity.pdbx_description
1 polymer ?
#
loop_
_entity_poly.entity_id
_entity_poly.type
_entity_poly.pdbx_seq_one_letter_code
_entity_poly.pdbx_strand_id
1 'polypeptide(L)'
;MKNRALALVVVGACGIAPQAWAHQLAYSKTEQIQVNVDGEATTWCKPEVAITMQRPTWDDQKPLNTLLSKLPYILGQECPTAKVTWKAVDAKGAVYATGAGYATNLGLATLTSPPAAPAAAAPAVSVAPVASPPTPPAAVAAASVLPAAAAPTEPAVAAPVAAAPAPAPVTAPVIPQPAPEASPAPVQPVPVATVPVEAAPAATPNPAAPAEAPAAVAAVPTGDFGRSLVLANQNLMGITDGSGCKWVISKSVTDESDPSLSFQSTPAMPCSASGYAEGAYDKLRWAVPNTYRGDTWSKTTVHPSGLMFNQALVPAVKGKALSFLNSRADQALFQVGELPARNMKVYLAFERPNYRVLSPFASDPYYVVITADEAFALDAVELKRAVVEVYQLVKATSPTTVGLSNLFFAKNFEALYPEGYASETKDSILKTRMGENRGEFYFDARQGNNFALRREEIRLREVRRLQQQMAELHTRVLARYEQLKSGMKEFEGREAEALAQMAGIKVTFPSPIAMQDPNSSKSAVPMMIHVTGKSGDYYEVDFPRKGRVQTDAELESQWYVLPAANMTPFLPLEDGRAVPTYRVYTAGAAEACKQDHCADRVSFGAVLAKEFPGAGIDFNWTPAVSQQHVIDWQQASAQIQ
;
A
#
# COMPACT_ATOMS: atom_id res chain seq x y z
N MET A 1 17.92 -10.91 41.49
CA MET A 1 19.37 -10.70 41.27
C MET A 1 19.59 -10.53 39.77
N LYS A 2 20.31 -9.53 39.24
CA LYS A 2 20.97 -8.35 39.83
C LYS A 2 20.52 -7.10 39.04
N ASN A 3 20.36 -5.95 39.71
CA ASN A 3 20.12 -4.69 39.02
C ASN A 3 21.39 -4.21 38.31
N ARG A 4 21.27 -3.71 37.08
CA ARG A 4 22.23 -2.79 36.47
C ARG A 4 21.49 -1.74 35.64
N ALA A 5 21.44 -0.52 36.16
CA ALA A 5 21.11 0.64 35.34
C ALA A 5 22.25 0.93 34.35
N LEU A 6 21.91 1.56 33.23
CA LEU A 6 22.84 2.14 32.28
C LEU A 6 22.20 3.44 31.77
N ALA A 7 22.86 4.57 31.96
CA ALA A 7 22.33 5.90 31.69
C ALA A 7 23.16 6.61 30.62
N LEU A 8 22.47 7.40 29.78
CA LEU A 8 23.00 8.47 28.90
C LEU A 8 24.07 8.05 27.87
N VAL A 9 24.05 8.55 26.63
CA VAL A 9 24.18 9.97 26.25
C VAL A 9 23.29 10.29 25.05
N VAL A 10 22.73 11.50 25.01
CA VAL A 10 22.12 12.07 23.80
C VAL A 10 23.15 12.92 23.06
N VAL A 11 23.37 12.64 21.79
CA VAL A 11 24.09 13.53 20.85
C VAL A 11 23.16 13.76 19.66
N GLY A 12 22.83 15.02 19.36
CA GLY A 12 21.94 15.37 18.26
C GLY A 12 22.64 16.27 17.24
N ALA A 13 22.52 15.93 15.96
CA ALA A 13 22.67 16.86 14.84
C ALA A 13 22.09 16.27 13.54
N CYS A 14 21.34 17.10 12.79
CA CYS A 14 21.02 16.99 11.35
C CYS A 14 20.22 15.77 10.80
N GLY A 15 19.16 16.07 10.02
CA GLY A 15 18.61 15.14 9.00
C GLY A 15 17.21 14.57 9.28
N ILE A 16 16.18 15.42 9.44
CA ILE A 16 14.81 14.94 9.67
C ILE A 16 14.13 14.54 8.34
N ALA A 17 14.16 13.24 8.04
CA ALA A 17 13.04 12.58 7.37
C ALA A 17 11.87 12.44 8.37
N PRO A 18 10.60 12.38 7.94
CA PRO A 18 9.45 12.35 8.86
C PRO A 18 9.53 11.16 9.81
N GLN A 19 9.74 11.43 11.10
CA GLN A 19 9.88 10.39 12.11
C GLN A 19 8.51 9.80 12.47
N ALA A 20 8.17 8.70 11.82
CA ALA A 20 7.36 7.68 12.47
C ALA A 20 8.03 7.30 13.80
N TRP A 21 7.25 7.16 14.87
CA TRP A 21 7.78 6.81 16.18
C TRP A 21 8.33 5.39 16.11
N ALA A 22 9.65 5.24 16.18
CA ALA A 22 10.34 3.99 15.94
C ALA A 22 10.79 3.35 17.27
N HIS A 23 10.11 2.29 17.70
CA HIS A 23 10.48 1.52 18.87
C HIS A 23 11.69 0.61 18.59
N GLN A 24 12.69 0.64 19.48
CA GLN A 24 13.87 -0.21 19.38
C GLN A 24 13.61 -1.59 20.01
N LEU A 25 13.45 -2.63 19.17
CA LEU A 25 13.32 -4.02 19.61
C LEU A 25 14.62 -4.60 20.18
N ALA A 26 15.77 -4.24 19.59
CA ALA A 26 17.05 -4.84 19.97
C ALA A 26 18.24 -3.92 19.72
N TYR A 27 19.27 -4.10 20.55
CA TYR A 27 20.59 -3.49 20.37
C TYR A 27 21.71 -4.51 20.62
N SER A 28 22.62 -4.65 19.66
CA SER A 28 23.85 -5.43 19.80
C SER A 28 25.06 -4.50 19.87
N LYS A 29 25.60 -4.32 21.08
CA LYS A 29 26.81 -3.52 21.29
C LYS A 29 28.08 -4.15 20.68
N THR A 30 28.10 -5.47 20.47
CA THR A 30 29.25 -6.17 19.85
C THR A 30 29.25 -6.07 18.33
N GLU A 31 28.07 -6.17 17.69
CA GLU A 31 27.94 -6.06 16.22
C GLU A 31 27.72 -4.62 15.73
N GLN A 32 27.47 -3.68 16.66
CA GLN A 32 27.03 -2.31 16.41
C GLN A 32 25.69 -2.20 15.65
N ILE A 33 24.78 -3.14 15.89
CA ILE A 33 23.47 -3.20 15.23
C ILE A 33 22.37 -2.67 16.16
N GLN A 34 21.52 -1.78 15.64
CA GLN A 34 20.23 -1.40 16.22
C GLN A 34 19.08 -1.98 15.36
N VAL A 35 17.99 -2.43 15.99
CA VAL A 35 16.80 -2.95 15.30
C VAL A 35 15.58 -2.17 15.76
N ASN A 36 14.98 -1.42 14.84
CA ASN A 36 13.92 -0.44 15.10
C ASN A 36 12.65 -0.77 14.29
N VAL A 37 11.47 -0.47 14.81
CA VAL A 37 10.15 -0.85 14.26
C VAL A 37 9.12 0.28 14.41
N ASP A 38 8.25 0.46 13.41
CA ASP A 38 7.28 1.57 13.35
C ASP A 38 6.07 1.37 14.31
N GLY A 39 6.12 2.03 15.47
CA GLY A 39 5.09 2.02 16.52
C GLY A 39 5.64 2.37 17.91
N GLU A 40 4.75 2.49 18.89
CA GLU A 40 5.14 2.61 20.29
C GLU A 40 5.41 1.24 20.91
N ALA A 41 6.10 1.19 22.06
CA ALA A 41 6.45 -0.04 22.76
C ALA A 41 5.24 -0.95 23.10
N THR A 42 4.04 -0.40 23.18
CA THR A 42 2.78 -1.10 23.46
C THR A 42 1.93 -1.39 22.21
N THR A 43 2.30 -0.86 21.04
CA THR A 43 1.47 -0.90 19.81
C THR A 43 2.23 -1.29 18.54
N TRP A 44 3.52 -1.60 18.62
CA TRP A 44 4.34 -1.99 17.47
C TRP A 44 3.93 -3.34 16.87
N CYS A 45 3.46 -4.29 17.69
CA CYS A 45 3.00 -5.59 17.21
C CYS A 45 1.67 -5.46 16.44
N LYS A 46 1.73 -5.67 15.13
CA LYS A 46 0.64 -5.54 14.17
C LYS A 46 0.62 -6.79 13.26
N PRO A 47 -0.46 -7.06 12.50
CA PRO A 47 -0.49 -8.18 11.55
C PRO A 47 0.60 -8.12 10.48
N GLU A 48 1.07 -6.90 10.15
CA GLU A 48 2.21 -6.65 9.28
C GLU A 48 3.16 -5.66 9.98
N VAL A 49 4.44 -6.02 10.10
CA VAL A 49 5.47 -5.29 10.84
C VAL A 49 6.64 -4.97 9.91
N ALA A 50 7.10 -3.71 9.95
CA ALA A 50 8.27 -3.24 9.21
C ALA A 50 9.47 -3.06 10.16
N ILE A 51 10.60 -3.69 9.85
CA ILE A 51 11.82 -3.68 10.66
C ILE A 51 12.97 -2.99 9.92
N THR A 52 13.61 -2.02 10.58
CA THR A 52 14.82 -1.36 10.09
C THR A 52 16.02 -1.76 10.94
N MET A 53 17.01 -2.40 10.32
CA MET A 53 18.27 -2.82 10.95
C MET A 53 19.37 -1.82 10.59
N GLN A 54 19.86 -1.05 11.56
CA GLN A 54 20.88 -0.01 11.36
C GLN A 54 22.24 -0.47 11.88
N ARG A 55 23.29 -0.27 11.08
CA ARG A 55 24.70 -0.51 11.45
C ARG A 55 25.57 0.60 10.80
N PRO A 56 26.70 1.02 11.40
CA PRO A 56 27.53 2.08 10.81
C PRO A 56 27.98 1.81 9.37
N THR A 57 28.38 0.57 9.10
CA THR A 57 28.72 0.04 7.77
C THR A 57 28.20 -1.39 7.63
N TRP A 58 27.93 -1.83 6.40
CA TRP A 58 27.68 -3.24 6.08
C TRP A 58 28.79 -3.73 5.13
N ASP A 59 29.81 -4.33 5.73
CA ASP A 59 31.05 -4.80 5.13
C ASP A 59 31.12 -6.34 5.02
N ASP A 60 30.47 -7.05 5.93
CA ASP A 60 30.32 -8.51 5.98
C ASP A 60 28.83 -8.88 6.10
N GLN A 61 28.43 -10.03 5.53
CA GLN A 61 27.11 -10.64 5.68
C GLN A 61 26.95 -11.40 6.99
N LYS A 62 28.06 -11.81 7.63
CA LYS A 62 28.08 -12.60 8.87
C LYS A 62 27.31 -11.95 10.03
N PRO A 63 27.36 -10.62 10.28
CA PRO A 63 26.53 -9.98 11.30
C PRO A 63 25.04 -10.05 10.95
N LEU A 64 24.67 -9.86 9.67
CA LEU A 64 23.29 -9.95 9.19
C LEU A 64 22.73 -11.37 9.40
N ASN A 65 23.45 -12.39 8.95
CA ASN A 65 23.04 -13.80 9.13
C ASN A 65 22.94 -14.19 10.63
N THR A 66 23.84 -13.66 11.46
CA THR A 66 23.80 -13.85 12.93
C THR A 66 22.59 -13.17 13.57
N LEU A 67 22.12 -12.03 13.02
CA LEU A 67 20.93 -11.32 13.48
C LEU A 67 19.64 -12.01 13.00
N LEU A 68 19.58 -12.40 11.73
CA LEU A 68 18.43 -13.07 11.11
C LEU A 68 18.13 -14.45 11.75
N SER A 69 19.14 -15.13 12.30
CA SER A 69 18.93 -16.36 13.07
C SER A 69 18.40 -16.15 14.50
N LYS A 70 18.44 -14.92 15.03
CA LYS A 70 18.03 -14.59 16.41
C LYS A 70 16.73 -13.80 16.49
N LEU A 71 16.45 -12.93 15.51
CA LEU A 71 15.21 -12.15 15.48
C LEU A 71 13.92 -13.01 15.51
N PRO A 72 13.83 -14.18 14.85
CA PRO A 72 12.65 -15.04 14.97
C PRO A 72 12.32 -15.51 16.39
N TYR A 73 13.31 -15.60 17.28
CA TYR A 73 13.09 -15.95 18.68
C TYR A 73 12.45 -14.80 19.46
N ILE A 74 12.85 -13.56 19.18
CA ILE A 74 12.29 -12.34 19.79
C ILE A 74 10.87 -12.09 19.26
N LEU A 75 10.73 -12.10 17.93
CA LEU A 75 9.45 -11.87 17.25
C LEU A 75 8.44 -12.99 17.53
N GLY A 76 8.90 -14.23 17.68
CA GLY A 76 8.07 -15.36 18.09
C GLY A 76 7.59 -15.31 19.56
N GLN A 77 8.21 -14.50 20.43
CA GLN A 77 7.75 -14.28 21.80
C GLN A 77 6.72 -13.14 21.90
N GLU A 78 6.96 -12.03 21.22
CA GLU A 78 6.15 -10.81 21.38
C GLU A 78 5.12 -10.58 20.26
N CYS A 79 5.27 -11.19 19.08
CA CYS A 79 4.37 -10.98 17.94
C CYS A 79 4.27 -12.20 16.98
N PRO A 80 3.92 -13.40 17.47
CA PRO A 80 4.11 -14.69 16.76
C PRO A 80 3.35 -14.87 15.44
N THR A 81 2.28 -14.09 15.21
CA THR A 81 1.42 -14.20 14.01
C THR A 81 1.72 -13.15 12.94
N ALA A 82 2.65 -12.22 13.18
CA ALA A 82 2.94 -11.14 12.24
C ALA A 82 3.64 -11.62 10.97
N LYS A 83 3.27 -11.03 9.83
CA LYS A 83 4.15 -10.91 8.67
C LYS A 83 5.20 -9.85 8.95
N VAL A 84 6.44 -10.11 8.54
CA VAL A 84 7.57 -9.23 8.83
C VAL A 84 8.27 -8.87 7.52
N THR A 85 8.32 -7.58 7.21
CA THR A 85 9.20 -7.03 6.18
C THR A 85 10.39 -6.37 6.86
N TRP A 86 11.59 -6.50 6.28
CA TRP A 86 12.79 -5.94 6.89
C TRP A 86 13.79 -5.38 5.88
N LYS A 87 14.54 -4.37 6.32
CA LYS A 87 15.62 -3.71 5.57
C LYS A 87 16.85 -3.49 6.47
N ALA A 88 18.03 -3.83 5.96
CA ALA A 88 19.31 -3.49 6.54
C ALA A 88 19.85 -2.23 5.87
N VAL A 89 20.19 -1.20 6.65
CA VAL A 89 20.66 0.10 6.16
C VAL A 89 21.94 0.55 6.87
N ASP A 90 22.82 1.24 6.16
CA ASP A 90 24.03 1.85 6.74
C ASP A 90 23.74 3.19 7.45
N ALA A 91 24.77 3.83 8.02
CA ALA A 91 24.64 5.15 8.65
C ALA A 91 24.31 6.32 7.69
N LYS A 92 24.30 6.08 6.37
CA LYS A 92 23.87 7.03 5.34
C LYS A 92 22.44 6.75 4.85
N GLY A 93 21.79 5.72 5.39
CA GLY A 93 20.47 5.25 4.95
C GLY A 93 20.48 4.41 3.67
N ALA A 94 21.66 4.04 3.15
CA ALA A 94 21.77 3.17 1.98
C ALA A 94 21.36 1.74 2.34
N VAL A 95 20.45 1.16 1.55
CA VAL A 95 19.95 -0.20 1.77
C VAL A 95 21.01 -1.21 1.34
N TYR A 96 21.45 -2.05 2.27
CA TYR A 96 22.39 -3.15 2.02
C TYR A 96 21.67 -4.45 1.67
N ALA A 97 20.57 -4.76 2.36
CA ALA A 97 19.78 -5.96 2.14
C ALA A 97 18.31 -5.75 2.53
N THR A 98 17.42 -6.55 1.95
CA THR A 98 16.00 -6.60 2.32
C THR A 98 15.50 -8.04 2.39
N GLY A 99 14.38 -8.26 3.05
CA GLY A 99 13.67 -9.54 3.03
C GLY A 99 12.26 -9.42 3.58
N ALA A 100 11.48 -10.50 3.41
CA ALA A 100 10.12 -10.59 3.89
C ALA A 100 9.77 -12.03 4.27
N GLY A 101 8.99 -12.19 5.33
CA GLY A 101 8.56 -13.48 5.85
C GLY A 101 7.54 -13.33 6.99
N TYR A 102 7.67 -14.17 8.01
CA TYR A 102 6.83 -14.22 9.20
C TYR A 102 7.68 -14.11 10.47
N ALA A 103 7.05 -13.83 11.62
CA ALA A 103 7.72 -13.75 12.92
C ALA A 103 8.56 -15.00 13.27
N THR A 104 8.21 -16.19 12.74
CA THR A 104 8.95 -17.44 12.94
C THR A 104 10.03 -17.73 11.89
N ASN A 105 10.03 -17.02 10.74
CA ASN A 105 11.02 -17.15 9.68
C ASN A 105 11.04 -15.89 8.79
N LEU A 106 12.11 -15.10 8.86
CA LEU A 106 12.25 -13.81 8.17
C LEU A 106 12.49 -13.89 6.65
N GLY A 107 12.47 -15.09 6.07
CA GLY A 107 12.64 -15.31 4.64
C GLY A 107 14.09 -15.18 4.16
N LEU A 108 14.28 -15.14 2.84
CA LEU A 108 15.60 -15.02 2.21
C LEU A 108 16.07 -13.55 2.22
N ALA A 109 17.36 -13.36 2.49
CA ALA A 109 18.02 -12.07 2.39
C ALA A 109 18.37 -11.75 0.93
N THR A 110 17.76 -10.70 0.39
CA THR A 110 18.10 -10.13 -0.93
C THR A 110 19.14 -9.03 -0.73
N LEU A 111 20.35 -9.23 -1.25
CA LEU A 111 21.44 -8.25 -1.17
C LEU A 111 21.29 -7.18 -2.25
N THR A 112 21.51 -5.92 -1.89
CA THR A 112 21.50 -4.79 -2.84
C THR A 112 22.91 -4.67 -3.42
N SER A 113 23.06 -4.99 -4.71
CA SER A 113 24.34 -4.79 -5.41
C SER A 113 24.74 -3.31 -5.41
N PRO A 114 26.04 -2.99 -5.28
CA PRO A 114 26.51 -1.61 -5.40
C PRO A 114 26.09 -1.00 -6.73
N PRO A 115 25.72 0.29 -6.79
CA PRO A 115 25.43 0.97 -8.04
C PRO A 115 26.64 0.88 -8.99
N ALA A 116 26.44 0.30 -10.17
CA ALA A 116 27.43 0.39 -11.23
C ALA A 116 27.63 1.87 -11.58
N ALA A 117 28.90 2.31 -11.66
CA ALA A 117 29.21 3.69 -12.02
C ALA A 117 28.57 4.05 -13.38
N PRO A 118 28.03 5.27 -13.54
CA PRO A 118 27.27 5.63 -14.73
C PRO A 118 28.13 5.50 -16.00
N ALA A 119 27.75 4.58 -16.87
CA ALA A 119 28.42 4.37 -18.15
C ALA A 119 28.26 5.63 -19.01
N ALA A 120 29.38 6.17 -19.50
CA ALA A 120 29.38 7.35 -20.35
C ALA A 120 28.63 7.06 -21.67
N ALA A 121 27.77 7.98 -22.11
CA ALA A 121 27.01 7.84 -23.34
C ALA A 121 27.93 7.89 -24.57
N ALA A 122 28.02 6.79 -25.31
CA ALA A 122 28.61 6.76 -26.65
C ALA A 122 27.65 7.41 -27.67
N PRO A 123 28.16 8.07 -28.73
CA PRO A 123 27.36 8.95 -29.58
C PRO A 123 26.39 8.20 -30.50
N ALA A 124 25.24 8.82 -30.77
CA ALA A 124 24.28 8.35 -31.76
C ALA A 124 24.85 8.46 -33.19
N VAL A 125 24.74 7.38 -33.97
CA VAL A 125 25.17 7.35 -35.37
C VAL A 125 24.06 7.88 -36.27
N SER A 126 24.40 8.81 -37.15
CA SER A 126 23.47 9.39 -38.13
C SER A 126 23.05 8.36 -39.19
N VAL A 127 21.76 8.33 -39.53
CA VAL A 127 21.22 7.63 -40.71
C VAL A 127 20.42 8.64 -41.52
N ALA A 128 20.81 8.86 -42.77
CA ALA A 128 20.21 9.86 -43.65
C ALA A 128 18.88 9.37 -44.26
N PRO A 129 17.90 10.26 -44.53
CA PRO A 129 16.66 9.89 -45.20
C PRO A 129 16.90 9.60 -46.69
N VAL A 130 16.35 8.49 -47.18
CA VAL A 130 16.33 8.11 -48.60
C VAL A 130 14.97 8.46 -49.22
N ALA A 131 14.97 8.90 -50.49
CA ALA A 131 13.82 9.53 -51.14
C ALA A 131 12.72 8.55 -51.61
N SER A 132 11.51 9.09 -51.78
CA SER A 132 10.30 8.38 -52.23
C SER A 132 10.33 7.98 -53.72
N PRO A 133 9.75 6.83 -54.10
CA PRO A 133 9.44 6.49 -55.49
C PRO A 133 8.10 7.13 -55.99
N PRO A 134 7.85 7.21 -57.32
CA PRO A 134 6.80 8.05 -57.90
C PRO A 134 5.47 7.35 -58.27
N THR A 135 4.43 8.17 -58.48
CA THR A 135 3.06 7.79 -58.88
C THR A 135 2.86 7.76 -60.41
N PRO A 136 2.04 6.83 -60.93
CA PRO A 136 1.28 7.02 -62.18
C PRO A 136 -0.24 6.65 -61.99
N PRO A 137 -1.14 6.78 -62.98
CA PRO A 137 -1.98 7.99 -63.12
C PRO A 137 -3.50 7.72 -63.01
N ALA A 138 -4.31 8.78 -63.16
CA ALA A 138 -5.73 8.83 -62.78
C ALA A 138 -6.75 8.51 -63.89
N ALA A 139 -8.03 8.34 -63.50
CA ALA A 139 -9.19 8.34 -64.39
C ALA A 139 -10.40 9.11 -63.81
N VAL A 140 -11.09 9.81 -64.71
CA VAL A 140 -12.39 10.53 -64.68
C VAL A 140 -13.56 9.85 -63.95
N ALA A 141 -14.68 10.51 -63.58
CA ALA A 141 -15.03 11.93 -63.37
C ALA A 141 -16.48 12.06 -62.82
N ALA A 142 -16.84 13.20 -62.21
CA ALA A 142 -18.18 13.85 -62.25
C ALA A 142 -18.14 15.17 -61.43
N ALA A 143 -19.01 16.15 -61.75
CA ALA A 143 -19.05 17.46 -61.08
C ALA A 143 -20.48 17.95 -60.80
N SER A 144 -20.63 18.87 -59.84
CA SER A 144 -21.82 19.72 -59.63
C SER A 144 -21.46 20.98 -58.84
N VAL A 145 -22.29 22.03 -58.93
CA VAL A 145 -21.84 23.44 -59.01
C VAL A 145 -22.05 24.27 -57.71
N LEU A 146 -21.20 25.30 -57.58
CA LEU A 146 -21.29 26.58 -56.82
C LEU A 146 -22.70 27.27 -56.81
N PRO A 147 -23.01 28.35 -56.01
CA PRO A 147 -22.10 29.47 -55.70
C PRO A 147 -22.21 30.32 -54.37
N ALA A 148 -21.03 30.71 -53.87
CA ALA A 148 -20.57 32.10 -53.57
C ALA A 148 -21.09 32.98 -52.38
N ALA A 149 -20.27 34.03 -52.13
CA ALA A 149 -20.43 35.25 -51.30
C ALA A 149 -20.31 35.12 -49.76
N ALA A 150 -19.68 36.05 -49.01
CA ALA A 150 -18.76 37.15 -49.37
C ALA A 150 -17.99 37.67 -48.11
N ALA A 151 -16.87 38.39 -48.30
CA ALA A 151 -16.18 39.19 -47.27
C ALA A 151 -16.51 40.70 -47.44
N PRO A 152 -16.11 41.61 -46.52
CA PRO A 152 -14.95 42.48 -46.85
C PRO A 152 -14.13 43.13 -45.69
N THR A 153 -12.95 43.64 -46.07
CA THR A 153 -12.19 44.84 -45.60
C THR A 153 -11.42 44.94 -44.25
N GLU A 154 -10.12 45.21 -44.45
CA GLU A 154 -9.05 45.97 -43.76
C GLU A 154 -9.40 47.38 -43.16
N PRO A 155 -8.47 48.23 -42.60
CA PRO A 155 -6.98 48.29 -42.75
C PRO A 155 -6.05 48.67 -41.55
N ALA A 156 -4.72 48.50 -41.77
CA ALA A 156 -3.57 49.26 -41.20
C ALA A 156 -3.22 49.12 -39.67
N VAL A 157 -2.04 49.48 -39.11
CA VAL A 157 -1.05 50.57 -39.41
C VAL A 157 0.43 50.21 -39.02
N ALA A 158 1.40 50.67 -39.84
CA ALA A 158 2.83 51.00 -39.59
C ALA A 158 3.95 49.95 -39.30
N ALA A 159 5.16 50.36 -39.73
CA ALA A 159 6.53 49.91 -39.44
C ALA A 159 7.40 51.21 -39.30
N PRO A 160 8.77 51.28 -39.43
CA PRO A 160 9.84 50.26 -39.44
C PRO A 160 11.09 50.62 -38.58
N VAL A 161 12.05 49.68 -38.43
CA VAL A 161 13.51 49.95 -38.20
C VAL A 161 14.33 48.83 -38.88
N ALA A 162 15.60 49.06 -39.25
CA ALA A 162 16.42 48.11 -40.01
C ALA A 162 17.93 48.12 -39.62
N ALA A 163 18.69 47.14 -40.15
CA ALA A 163 20.16 47.01 -40.21
C ALA A 163 20.92 46.66 -38.89
N ALA A 164 22.07 45.95 -38.89
CA ALA A 164 22.68 44.97 -39.83
C ALA A 164 23.71 44.06 -39.07
N PRO A 165 24.80 43.44 -39.61
CA PRO A 165 25.17 42.05 -39.26
C PRO A 165 26.50 41.86 -38.50
N ALA A 166 26.84 40.60 -38.18
CA ALA A 166 28.14 40.18 -37.60
C ALA A 166 28.83 39.07 -38.46
N PRO A 167 30.17 38.97 -38.50
CA PRO A 167 30.93 38.11 -39.42
C PRO A 167 31.43 36.78 -38.81
N ALA A 168 32.15 35.99 -39.62
CA ALA A 168 32.69 34.66 -39.30
C ALA A 168 34.27 34.66 -39.16
N PRO A 169 35.04 33.56 -39.35
CA PRO A 169 35.90 33.02 -38.28
C PRO A 169 37.43 33.07 -38.56
N VAL A 170 38.24 32.58 -37.60
CA VAL A 170 39.72 32.50 -37.68
C VAL A 170 40.23 31.13 -37.18
N THR A 171 41.50 30.77 -37.45
CA THR A 171 41.97 29.36 -37.59
C THR A 171 43.31 29.02 -36.88
N ALA A 172 43.54 27.71 -36.68
CA ALA A 172 44.84 27.03 -36.49
C ALA A 172 45.58 27.26 -35.13
N PRO A 173 46.56 26.42 -34.69
CA PRO A 173 47.37 25.44 -35.46
C PRO A 173 47.53 24.01 -34.84
N VAL A 174 48.44 23.22 -35.46
CA VAL A 174 48.99 21.90 -35.04
C VAL A 174 50.51 22.05 -34.78
N ILE A 175 51.40 21.09 -34.44
CA ILE A 175 51.58 19.61 -34.51
C ILE A 175 52.56 19.21 -33.34
N PRO A 176 53.19 18.00 -33.16
CA PRO A 176 53.24 16.75 -33.95
C PRO A 176 52.99 15.43 -33.15
N GLN A 177 53.24 14.28 -33.81
CA GLN A 177 53.11 12.90 -33.34
C GLN A 177 54.44 12.11 -33.50
N PRO A 178 54.78 11.15 -32.61
CA PRO A 178 55.79 10.09 -32.85
C PRO A 178 55.20 8.76 -33.38
N ALA A 179 56.05 7.87 -33.89
CA ALA A 179 55.71 6.65 -34.64
C ALA A 179 56.35 5.36 -34.03
N PRO A 180 56.08 4.13 -34.55
CA PRO A 180 56.17 2.89 -33.75
C PRO A 180 57.32 1.91 -34.07
N GLU A 181 57.56 0.99 -33.13
CA GLU A 181 58.31 -0.27 -33.25
C GLU A 181 57.65 -1.32 -32.30
N ALA A 182 57.78 -2.64 -32.45
CA ALA A 182 58.12 -3.50 -33.60
C ALA A 182 57.65 -4.94 -33.30
N SER A 183 57.66 -5.84 -34.28
CA SER A 183 57.33 -7.27 -34.09
C SER A 183 58.17 -8.16 -35.02
N PRO A 184 58.65 -9.31 -34.53
CA PRO A 184 58.95 -10.47 -35.38
C PRO A 184 58.17 -11.73 -34.94
N ALA A 185 57.99 -12.66 -35.89
CA ALA A 185 57.23 -13.90 -35.71
C ALA A 185 58.13 -15.17 -35.73
N PRO A 186 57.85 -16.24 -36.51
CA PRO A 186 57.24 -17.47 -35.94
C PRO A 186 58.08 -18.75 -36.13
N VAL A 187 57.76 -19.81 -35.36
CA VAL A 187 58.26 -21.19 -35.60
C VAL A 187 57.20 -22.26 -35.30
N GLN A 188 57.10 -23.25 -36.21
CA GLN A 188 56.54 -24.62 -36.09
C GLN A 188 57.56 -25.58 -36.76
N PRO A 189 57.46 -26.94 -36.75
CA PRO A 189 56.39 -27.83 -36.25
C PRO A 189 56.87 -29.07 -35.41
N VAL A 190 55.90 -29.96 -35.12
CA VAL A 190 55.88 -31.38 -34.63
C VAL A 190 56.95 -32.35 -35.23
N PRO A 191 57.22 -33.61 -34.74
CA PRO A 191 56.21 -34.60 -34.25
C PRO A 191 56.61 -35.71 -33.19
N VAL A 192 55.59 -36.49 -32.75
CA VAL A 192 55.57 -37.81 -32.00
C VAL A 192 56.42 -37.95 -30.70
N ALA A 193 55.99 -38.62 -29.61
CA ALA A 193 54.86 -39.53 -29.32
C ALA A 193 54.45 -39.42 -27.81
N THR A 194 53.52 -40.17 -27.17
CA THR A 194 52.80 -41.42 -27.53
C THR A 194 51.37 -41.45 -26.90
N VAL A 195 50.86 -42.62 -26.47
CA VAL A 195 49.50 -42.95 -25.95
C VAL A 195 49.59 -43.87 -24.71
N PRO A 196 48.51 -44.24 -23.96
CA PRO A 196 47.12 -43.73 -23.92
C PRO A 196 46.52 -43.53 -22.48
N VAL A 197 45.18 -43.31 -22.41
CA VAL A 197 44.23 -43.46 -21.26
C VAL A 197 44.13 -42.23 -20.33
N GLU A 198 42.95 -41.68 -19.94
CA GLU A 198 41.54 -42.13 -20.05
C GLU A 198 40.57 -41.06 -20.65
N ALA A 199 39.27 -41.11 -20.34
CA ALA A 199 38.17 -40.45 -21.06
C ALA A 199 38.04 -38.92 -20.89
N ALA A 200 37.35 -38.29 -21.84
CA ALA A 200 37.32 -36.84 -22.05
C ALA A 200 36.41 -36.04 -21.09
N PRO A 201 36.75 -34.77 -20.80
CA PRO A 201 35.82 -33.83 -20.15
C PRO A 201 34.68 -33.45 -21.10
N ALA A 202 33.45 -33.44 -20.58
CA ALA A 202 32.29 -32.97 -21.33
C ALA A 202 32.34 -31.46 -21.59
N ALA A 203 31.73 -31.01 -22.68
CA ALA A 203 31.75 -29.61 -23.10
C ALA A 203 31.12 -28.68 -22.06
N THR A 204 31.72 -27.50 -21.88
CA THR A 204 31.10 -26.38 -21.14
C THR A 204 29.76 -26.01 -21.78
N PRO A 205 28.64 -26.03 -21.04
CA PRO A 205 27.38 -25.53 -21.59
C PRO A 205 27.51 -24.04 -21.91
N ASN A 206 27.10 -23.68 -23.12
CA ASN A 206 26.95 -22.29 -23.56
C ASN A 206 26.07 -21.53 -22.55
N PRO A 207 26.36 -20.27 -22.17
CA PRO A 207 25.54 -19.53 -21.22
C PRO A 207 24.06 -19.56 -21.62
N ALA A 208 23.22 -20.01 -20.69
CA ALA A 208 21.80 -20.18 -20.96
C ALA A 208 21.17 -18.83 -21.35
N ALA A 209 20.26 -18.88 -22.33
CA ALA A 209 19.37 -17.75 -22.61
C ALA A 209 18.60 -17.37 -21.32
N PRO A 210 18.10 -16.12 -21.20
CA PRO A 210 17.32 -15.70 -20.04
C PRO A 210 16.22 -16.72 -19.74
N ALA A 211 16.18 -17.22 -18.50
CA ALA A 211 15.25 -18.27 -18.12
C ALA A 211 13.81 -17.82 -18.41
N GLU A 212 13.09 -18.62 -19.20
CA GLU A 212 11.67 -18.36 -19.48
C GLU A 212 10.89 -18.30 -18.17
N ALA A 213 9.95 -17.36 -18.07
CA ALA A 213 9.07 -17.26 -16.92
C ALA A 213 8.34 -18.61 -16.71
N PRO A 214 8.18 -19.09 -15.47
CA PRO A 214 7.67 -20.44 -15.20
C PRO A 214 6.33 -20.66 -15.90
N ALA A 215 6.32 -21.61 -16.84
CA ALA A 215 5.23 -21.81 -17.78
C ALA A 215 3.90 -22.11 -17.08
N ALA A 216 2.81 -21.74 -17.74
CA ALA A 216 1.46 -21.92 -17.22
C ALA A 216 1.16 -23.41 -16.96
N VAL A 217 0.74 -23.76 -15.75
CA VAL A 217 0.57 -25.15 -15.31
C VAL A 217 -0.90 -25.56 -15.43
N ALA A 218 -1.19 -26.63 -16.16
CA ALA A 218 -2.53 -27.20 -16.24
C ALA A 218 -2.93 -27.89 -14.92
N ALA A 219 -4.20 -27.77 -14.52
CA ALA A 219 -4.69 -28.45 -13.32
C ALA A 219 -4.82 -29.96 -13.53
N VAL A 220 -4.27 -30.76 -12.62
CA VAL A 220 -4.41 -32.23 -12.60
C VAL A 220 -5.69 -32.60 -11.85
N PRO A 221 -6.61 -33.40 -12.42
CA PRO A 221 -7.83 -33.78 -11.73
C PRO A 221 -7.56 -34.77 -10.58
N THR A 222 -8.32 -34.64 -9.49
CA THR A 222 -8.32 -35.63 -8.40
C THR A 222 -9.00 -36.93 -8.85
N GLY A 223 -8.67 -38.05 -8.22
CA GLY A 223 -9.24 -39.37 -8.56
C GLY A 223 -10.76 -39.50 -8.35
N ASP A 224 -11.37 -38.57 -7.60
CA ASP A 224 -12.82 -38.45 -7.39
C ASP A 224 -13.46 -37.30 -8.20
N PHE A 225 -12.66 -36.57 -8.99
CA PHE A 225 -13.04 -35.34 -9.71
C PHE A 225 -13.71 -34.25 -8.83
N GLY A 226 -13.48 -34.26 -7.52
CA GLY A 226 -14.07 -33.34 -6.54
C GLY A 226 -15.42 -33.78 -5.96
N ARG A 227 -15.83 -35.04 -6.15
CA ARG A 227 -17.06 -35.63 -5.57
C ARG A 227 -17.13 -35.49 -4.04
N SER A 228 -15.98 -35.54 -3.37
CA SER A 228 -15.84 -35.27 -1.93
C SER A 228 -16.35 -33.88 -1.54
N LEU A 229 -16.01 -32.82 -2.29
CA LEU A 229 -16.52 -31.46 -2.08
C LEU A 229 -18.04 -31.38 -2.28
N VAL A 230 -18.56 -32.12 -3.26
CA VAL A 230 -20.00 -32.19 -3.57
C VAL A 230 -20.78 -32.85 -2.43
N LEU A 231 -20.27 -33.94 -1.85
CA LEU A 231 -20.91 -34.66 -0.75
C LEU A 231 -20.73 -33.98 0.62
N ALA A 232 -19.70 -33.14 0.78
CA ALA A 232 -19.51 -32.30 1.97
C ALA A 232 -20.42 -31.05 1.98
N ASN A 233 -21.06 -30.71 0.84
CA ASN A 233 -21.88 -29.51 0.72
C ASN A 233 -23.19 -29.63 1.53
N GLN A 234 -23.53 -28.60 2.30
CA GLN A 234 -24.69 -28.63 3.19
C GLN A 234 -26.04 -28.78 2.47
N ASN A 235 -26.15 -28.34 1.21
CA ASN A 235 -27.40 -28.40 0.43
C ASN A 235 -27.52 -29.65 -0.47
N LEU A 236 -26.47 -30.48 -0.57
CA LEU A 236 -26.47 -31.67 -1.43
C LEU A 236 -26.41 -32.97 -0.61
N MET A 237 -26.94 -34.06 -1.17
CA MET A 237 -26.82 -35.40 -0.61
C MET A 237 -26.64 -36.46 -1.68
N GLY A 238 -25.92 -37.52 -1.33
CA GLY A 238 -25.89 -38.76 -2.09
C GLY A 238 -27.09 -39.64 -1.72
N ILE A 239 -27.82 -40.14 -2.71
CA ILE A 239 -28.92 -41.10 -2.55
C ILE A 239 -28.67 -42.32 -3.45
N THR A 240 -29.11 -43.51 -3.03
CA THR A 240 -29.05 -44.72 -3.86
C THR A 240 -30.44 -45.02 -4.42
N ASP A 241 -30.56 -45.25 -5.72
CA ASP A 241 -31.81 -45.63 -6.36
C ASP A 241 -32.12 -47.14 -6.26
N GLY A 242 -33.31 -47.55 -6.71
CA GLY A 242 -33.76 -48.94 -6.70
C GLY A 242 -32.99 -49.90 -7.62
N SER A 243 -32.02 -49.42 -8.41
CA SER A 243 -31.07 -50.24 -9.19
C SER A 243 -29.69 -50.35 -8.53
N GLY A 244 -29.48 -49.67 -7.39
CA GLY A 244 -28.19 -49.59 -6.70
C GLY A 244 -27.31 -48.40 -7.12
N CYS A 245 -27.82 -47.51 -7.97
CA CYS A 245 -27.04 -46.38 -8.50
C CYS A 245 -27.00 -45.20 -7.54
N LYS A 246 -25.81 -44.64 -7.30
CA LYS A 246 -25.67 -43.45 -6.47
C LYS A 246 -25.81 -42.17 -7.30
N TRP A 247 -26.76 -41.34 -6.91
CA TRP A 247 -27.04 -40.03 -7.49
C TRP A 247 -26.73 -38.93 -6.47
N VAL A 248 -26.36 -37.74 -6.93
CA VAL A 248 -26.33 -36.53 -6.11
C VAL A 248 -27.54 -35.67 -6.43
N ILE A 249 -28.23 -35.21 -5.39
CA ILE A 249 -29.41 -34.34 -5.48
C ILE A 249 -29.34 -33.22 -4.43
N SER A 250 -30.20 -32.21 -4.58
CA SER A 250 -30.48 -31.24 -3.51
C SER A 250 -31.23 -31.90 -2.37
N LYS A 251 -30.89 -31.57 -1.11
CA LYS A 251 -31.66 -32.04 0.06
C LYS A 251 -33.11 -31.56 0.05
N SER A 252 -33.40 -30.43 -0.62
CA SER A 252 -34.75 -29.89 -0.82
C SER A 252 -35.66 -30.76 -1.72
N VAL A 253 -35.19 -31.91 -2.20
CA VAL A 253 -35.96 -32.86 -3.01
C VAL A 253 -36.71 -33.89 -2.16
N THR A 254 -36.23 -34.18 -0.94
CA THR A 254 -36.71 -35.29 -0.11
C THR A 254 -36.98 -34.85 1.33
N ASP A 255 -38.17 -35.15 1.84
CA ASP A 255 -38.50 -35.03 3.26
C ASP A 255 -38.07 -36.28 4.05
N GLU A 256 -38.02 -36.21 5.39
CA GLU A 256 -37.72 -37.36 6.26
C GLU A 256 -38.73 -38.52 6.13
N SER A 257 -39.89 -38.27 5.51
CA SER A 257 -40.95 -39.25 5.24
C SER A 257 -40.89 -39.90 3.86
N ASP A 258 -40.00 -39.46 2.95
CA ASP A 258 -39.89 -40.01 1.60
C ASP A 258 -39.11 -41.34 1.60
N PRO A 259 -39.70 -42.47 1.15
CA PRO A 259 -39.10 -43.79 1.35
C PRO A 259 -37.93 -44.11 0.40
N SER A 260 -37.82 -43.42 -0.74
CA SER A 260 -36.74 -43.54 -1.73
C SER A 260 -36.93 -42.54 -2.88
N LEU A 261 -35.95 -42.46 -3.80
CA LEU A 261 -36.16 -41.88 -5.12
C LEU A 261 -36.04 -42.92 -6.23
N SER A 262 -36.86 -42.73 -7.26
CA SER A 262 -36.79 -43.43 -8.54
C SER A 262 -36.16 -42.52 -9.60
N PHE A 263 -35.26 -43.09 -10.41
CA PHE A 263 -34.66 -42.42 -11.57
C PHE A 263 -35.02 -43.19 -12.85
N GLN A 264 -35.29 -42.44 -13.92
CA GLN A 264 -35.61 -42.96 -15.25
C GLN A 264 -34.79 -42.17 -16.28
N SER A 265 -33.98 -42.86 -17.08
CA SER A 265 -33.08 -42.23 -18.03
C SER A 265 -33.25 -42.75 -19.46
N THR A 266 -32.83 -41.96 -20.43
CA THR A 266 -32.78 -42.33 -21.85
C THR A 266 -31.49 -41.77 -22.44
N PRO A 267 -30.56 -42.61 -22.95
CA PRO A 267 -30.55 -44.07 -22.83
C PRO A 267 -30.50 -44.54 -21.36
N ALA A 268 -30.92 -45.79 -21.13
CA ALA A 268 -30.75 -46.44 -19.83
C ALA A 268 -29.27 -46.82 -19.65
N MET A 269 -28.49 -45.94 -19.01
CA MET A 269 -27.08 -46.20 -18.68
C MET A 269 -26.98 -46.96 -17.36
N PRO A 270 -26.22 -48.07 -17.27
CA PRO A 270 -25.84 -48.65 -16.00
C PRO A 270 -24.91 -47.70 -15.23
N CYS A 271 -24.79 -47.92 -13.92
CA CYS A 271 -23.88 -47.18 -13.05
C CYS A 271 -22.42 -47.31 -13.52
N SER A 272 -21.62 -46.26 -13.34
CA SER A 272 -20.20 -46.33 -13.63
C SER A 272 -19.49 -47.29 -12.66
N ALA A 273 -18.25 -47.68 -12.99
CA ALA A 273 -17.40 -48.47 -12.10
C ALA A 273 -17.11 -47.80 -10.73
N SER A 274 -17.44 -46.50 -10.58
CA SER A 274 -17.33 -45.79 -9.30
C SER A 274 -18.55 -45.99 -8.38
N GLY A 275 -19.61 -46.65 -8.88
CA GLY A 275 -20.90 -46.84 -8.20
C GLY A 275 -21.86 -45.64 -8.29
N TYR A 276 -21.48 -44.57 -8.99
CA TYR A 276 -22.31 -43.39 -9.22
C TYR A 276 -22.84 -43.34 -10.66
N ALA A 277 -23.95 -42.65 -10.85
CA ALA A 277 -24.44 -42.29 -12.18
C ALA A 277 -23.51 -41.26 -12.82
N GLU A 278 -23.04 -41.52 -14.03
CA GLU A 278 -22.09 -40.69 -14.78
C GLU A 278 -22.39 -40.81 -16.29
N GLY A 279 -22.11 -39.76 -17.07
CA GLY A 279 -22.30 -39.76 -18.52
C GLY A 279 -23.51 -38.97 -19.00
N ALA A 280 -23.85 -39.11 -20.29
CA ALA A 280 -24.81 -38.26 -20.99
C ALA A 280 -26.16 -38.94 -21.23
N TYR A 281 -27.23 -38.16 -21.09
CA TYR A 281 -28.62 -38.59 -21.14
C TYR A 281 -29.46 -37.59 -21.93
N ASP A 282 -30.20 -38.07 -22.94
CA ASP A 282 -31.13 -37.23 -23.72
C ASP A 282 -32.35 -36.84 -22.91
N LYS A 283 -32.73 -37.70 -21.95
CA LYS A 283 -33.77 -37.44 -20.95
C LYS A 283 -33.38 -38.08 -19.61
N LEU A 284 -33.51 -37.33 -18.54
CA LEU A 284 -33.33 -37.80 -17.16
C LEU A 284 -34.50 -37.30 -16.31
N ARG A 285 -35.26 -38.22 -15.74
CA ARG A 285 -36.37 -37.95 -14.81
C ARG A 285 -36.04 -38.54 -13.45
N TRP A 286 -36.33 -37.80 -12.39
CA TRP A 286 -36.45 -38.34 -11.04
C TRP A 286 -37.88 -38.18 -10.54
N ALA A 287 -38.31 -39.06 -9.63
CA ALA A 287 -39.58 -38.94 -8.92
C ALA A 287 -39.53 -39.63 -7.54
N VAL A 288 -40.19 -39.04 -6.55
CA VAL A 288 -40.54 -39.73 -5.29
C VAL A 288 -41.70 -40.70 -5.60
N PRO A 289 -41.54 -42.03 -5.38
CA PRO A 289 -42.58 -43.01 -5.67
C PRO A 289 -43.92 -42.69 -4.98
N ASN A 290 -45.03 -43.00 -5.66
CA ASN A 290 -46.40 -42.77 -5.19
C ASN A 290 -46.78 -41.29 -4.92
N THR A 291 -46.00 -40.33 -5.41
CA THR A 291 -46.33 -38.89 -5.34
C THR A 291 -46.27 -38.21 -6.71
N TYR A 292 -46.73 -36.96 -6.78
CA TYR A 292 -46.52 -36.09 -7.94
C TYR A 292 -45.16 -35.37 -7.93
N ARG A 293 -44.29 -35.60 -6.92
CA ARG A 293 -42.98 -34.94 -6.81
C ARG A 293 -41.97 -35.57 -7.74
N GLY A 294 -41.45 -34.78 -8.67
CA GLY A 294 -40.45 -35.17 -9.66
C GLY A 294 -40.09 -34.00 -10.57
N ASP A 295 -38.99 -34.14 -11.30
CA ASP A 295 -38.61 -33.23 -12.39
C ASP A 295 -38.09 -34.05 -13.58
N THR A 296 -38.03 -33.45 -14.76
CA THR A 296 -37.60 -34.11 -16.00
C THR A 296 -36.73 -33.16 -16.81
N TRP A 297 -35.44 -33.43 -16.78
CA TRP A 297 -34.44 -32.68 -17.54
C TRP A 297 -34.16 -33.38 -18.87
N SER A 298 -33.92 -32.60 -19.91
CA SER A 298 -33.49 -33.09 -21.23
C SER A 298 -32.03 -32.72 -21.47
N LYS A 299 -31.36 -33.45 -22.36
CA LYS A 299 -29.97 -33.20 -22.77
C LYS A 299 -29.06 -32.91 -21.58
N THR A 300 -29.02 -33.81 -20.61
CA THR A 300 -28.30 -33.66 -19.34
C THR A 300 -27.10 -34.61 -19.28
N THR A 301 -25.99 -34.17 -18.73
CA THR A 301 -24.80 -34.99 -18.46
C THR A 301 -24.47 -34.93 -16.98
N VAL A 302 -24.28 -36.08 -16.36
CA VAL A 302 -23.75 -36.18 -14.99
C VAL A 302 -22.24 -36.27 -15.06
N HIS A 303 -21.56 -35.28 -14.47
CA HIS A 303 -20.11 -35.23 -14.35
C HIS A 303 -19.65 -36.23 -13.26
N PRO A 304 -18.42 -36.80 -13.31
CA PRO A 304 -17.93 -37.70 -12.25
C PRO A 304 -17.91 -37.11 -10.84
N SER A 305 -17.99 -35.78 -10.64
CA SER A 305 -18.22 -35.19 -9.32
C SER A 305 -19.64 -35.41 -8.76
N GLY A 306 -20.58 -35.92 -9.56
CA GLY A 306 -22.01 -36.05 -9.26
C GLY A 306 -22.86 -34.83 -9.66
N LEU A 307 -22.23 -33.70 -10.04
CA LEU A 307 -22.96 -32.52 -10.51
C LEU A 307 -23.49 -32.73 -11.93
N MET A 308 -24.68 -32.19 -12.21
CA MET A 308 -25.37 -32.31 -13.50
C MET A 308 -25.23 -31.04 -14.33
N PHE A 309 -24.99 -31.18 -15.63
CA PHE A 309 -24.80 -30.10 -16.59
C PHE A 309 -25.67 -30.33 -17.83
N ASN A 310 -25.96 -29.29 -18.61
CA ASN A 310 -26.48 -29.44 -19.96
C ASN A 310 -25.41 -30.12 -20.86
N GLN A 311 -25.82 -30.99 -21.79
CA GLN A 311 -24.95 -31.65 -22.77
C GLN A 311 -24.10 -30.63 -23.57
N ALA A 312 -24.62 -29.42 -23.81
CA ALA A 312 -23.89 -28.33 -24.46
C ALA A 312 -22.60 -27.92 -23.72
N LEU A 313 -22.54 -28.13 -22.39
CA LEU A 313 -21.40 -27.79 -21.54
C LEU A 313 -20.40 -28.93 -21.38
N VAL A 314 -20.64 -30.11 -21.96
CA VAL A 314 -19.70 -31.25 -21.90
C VAL A 314 -18.29 -30.89 -22.40
N PRO A 315 -18.10 -30.14 -23.51
CA PRO A 315 -16.76 -29.73 -23.94
C PRO A 315 -16.01 -28.83 -22.95
N ALA A 316 -16.73 -28.21 -21.99
CA ALA A 316 -16.18 -27.31 -21.00
C ALA A 316 -15.76 -28.02 -19.69
N VAL A 317 -16.54 -29.01 -19.23
CA VAL A 317 -16.24 -29.78 -17.99
C VAL A 317 -15.42 -31.05 -18.21
N LYS A 318 -15.43 -31.64 -19.42
CA LYS A 318 -14.81 -32.95 -19.66
C LYS A 318 -13.33 -32.99 -19.27
N GLY A 319 -13.01 -33.86 -18.30
CA GLY A 319 -11.64 -34.10 -17.83
C GLY A 319 -11.11 -33.10 -16.79
N LYS A 320 -11.93 -32.13 -16.34
CA LYS A 320 -11.57 -31.17 -15.30
C LYS A 320 -12.17 -31.60 -13.96
N ALA A 321 -11.42 -31.48 -12.86
CA ALA A 321 -11.98 -31.71 -11.52
C ALA A 321 -12.70 -30.46 -11.01
N LEU A 322 -13.75 -30.67 -10.21
CA LEU A 322 -14.38 -29.61 -9.44
C LEU A 322 -13.41 -29.19 -8.32
N SER A 323 -13.02 -27.91 -8.30
CA SER A 323 -12.07 -27.36 -7.32
C SER A 323 -12.75 -26.54 -6.21
N PHE A 324 -13.93 -25.98 -6.48
CA PHE A 324 -14.72 -25.22 -5.50
C PHE A 324 -16.21 -25.34 -5.82
N LEU A 325 -17.03 -25.37 -4.78
CA LEU A 325 -18.49 -25.33 -4.83
C LEU A 325 -18.95 -24.48 -3.65
N ASN A 326 -19.70 -23.41 -3.91
CA ASN A 326 -20.16 -22.53 -2.83
C ASN A 326 -21.21 -23.22 -1.94
N SER A 327 -21.49 -22.67 -0.76
CA SER A 327 -22.42 -23.27 0.22
C SER A 327 -23.83 -23.50 -0.33
N ARG A 328 -24.35 -22.59 -1.18
CA ARG A 328 -25.64 -22.73 -1.88
C ARG A 328 -25.65 -23.79 -3.00
N ALA A 329 -24.49 -24.33 -3.36
CA ALA A 329 -24.29 -25.27 -4.47
C ALA A 329 -24.79 -24.76 -5.83
N ASP A 330 -24.85 -23.44 -6.03
CA ASP A 330 -25.33 -22.76 -7.22
C ASP A 330 -24.20 -22.17 -8.09
N GLN A 331 -22.97 -22.11 -7.56
CA GLN A 331 -21.75 -21.72 -8.26
C GLN A 331 -20.70 -22.83 -8.12
N ALA A 332 -20.34 -23.47 -9.24
CA ALA A 332 -19.38 -24.57 -9.32
C ALA A 332 -18.17 -24.18 -10.17
N LEU A 333 -16.96 -24.28 -9.61
CA LEU A 333 -15.73 -23.81 -10.24
C LEU A 333 -14.74 -24.97 -10.47
N PHE A 334 -14.29 -25.07 -11.71
CA PHE A 334 -13.35 -26.08 -12.19
C PHE A 334 -12.01 -25.41 -12.50
N GLN A 335 -10.92 -25.91 -11.94
CA GLN A 335 -9.62 -25.32 -12.20
C GLN A 335 -9.16 -25.62 -13.63
N VAL A 336 -8.70 -24.58 -14.32
CA VAL A 336 -8.17 -24.64 -15.69
C VAL A 336 -6.64 -24.73 -15.64
N GLY A 337 -6.01 -23.90 -14.81
CA GLY A 337 -4.58 -23.94 -14.54
C GLY A 337 -4.11 -22.81 -13.64
N GLU A 338 -2.80 -22.57 -13.62
CA GLU A 338 -2.14 -21.53 -12.83
C GLU A 338 -1.08 -20.79 -13.65
N LEU A 339 -0.87 -19.51 -13.34
CA LEU A 339 0.21 -18.66 -13.82
C LEU A 339 1.13 -18.33 -12.63
N PRO A 340 2.15 -19.16 -12.33
CA PRO A 340 2.96 -19.01 -11.11
C PRO A 340 3.64 -17.64 -11.02
N ALA A 341 4.11 -17.11 -12.15
CA ALA A 341 4.77 -15.80 -12.24
C ALA A 341 3.90 -14.61 -11.80
N ARG A 342 2.58 -14.76 -11.71
CA ARG A 342 1.63 -13.73 -11.23
C ARG A 342 0.83 -14.16 -9.99
N ASN A 343 1.12 -15.33 -9.42
CA ASN A 343 0.32 -15.97 -8.37
C ASN A 343 -1.18 -16.07 -8.71
N MET A 344 -1.52 -16.20 -10.01
CA MET A 344 -2.89 -16.25 -10.50
C MET A 344 -3.33 -17.70 -10.72
N LYS A 345 -4.46 -18.10 -10.12
CA LYS A 345 -5.13 -19.37 -10.39
C LYS A 345 -6.37 -19.12 -11.26
N VAL A 346 -6.49 -19.84 -12.37
CA VAL A 346 -7.54 -19.64 -13.38
C VAL A 346 -8.55 -20.78 -13.31
N TYR A 347 -9.83 -20.41 -13.23
CA TYR A 347 -10.98 -21.28 -13.07
C TYR A 347 -12.02 -21.00 -14.14
N LEU A 348 -12.80 -22.02 -14.47
CA LEU A 348 -14.02 -21.93 -15.25
C LEU A 348 -15.21 -22.10 -14.31
N ALA A 349 -16.03 -21.06 -14.18
CA ALA A 349 -17.16 -20.98 -13.28
C ALA A 349 -18.48 -21.26 -14.00
N PHE A 350 -19.35 -22.02 -13.35
CA PHE A 350 -20.67 -22.41 -13.82
C PHE A 350 -21.73 -21.98 -12.82
N GLU A 351 -22.82 -21.38 -13.31
CA GLU A 351 -23.95 -20.89 -12.51
C GLU A 351 -25.22 -21.68 -12.81
N ARG A 352 -26.07 -21.87 -11.80
CA ARG A 352 -27.45 -22.36 -11.95
C ARG A 352 -28.42 -21.64 -11.01
N PRO A 353 -29.73 -21.65 -11.29
CA PRO A 353 -30.73 -21.20 -10.33
C PRO A 353 -30.70 -22.01 -9.02
N ASN A 354 -30.79 -21.32 -7.88
CA ASN A 354 -30.85 -21.93 -6.55
C ASN A 354 -32.27 -22.13 -5.99
N TYR A 355 -33.30 -21.75 -6.75
CA TYR A 355 -34.68 -21.76 -6.31
C TYR A 355 -35.32 -23.16 -6.47
N ARG A 356 -35.87 -23.70 -5.37
CA ARG A 356 -36.52 -25.01 -5.24
C ARG A 356 -35.57 -26.20 -5.40
N VAL A 357 -35.58 -26.87 -6.55
CA VAL A 357 -34.78 -28.06 -6.85
C VAL A 357 -33.61 -27.61 -7.72
N LEU A 358 -32.40 -27.92 -7.27
CA LEU A 358 -31.17 -27.54 -7.98
C LEU A 358 -31.07 -28.28 -9.32
N SER A 359 -31.43 -27.59 -10.40
CA SER A 359 -31.41 -28.10 -11.77
C SER A 359 -29.98 -28.33 -12.29
N PRO A 360 -29.81 -28.96 -13.46
CA PRO A 360 -28.50 -29.02 -14.12
C PRO A 360 -27.97 -27.62 -14.45
N PHE A 361 -26.66 -27.43 -14.31
CA PHE A 361 -25.97 -26.23 -14.77
C PHE A 361 -26.19 -26.04 -16.28
N ALA A 362 -26.74 -24.89 -16.67
CA ALA A 362 -27.18 -24.64 -18.05
C ALA A 362 -26.84 -23.23 -18.58
N SER A 363 -26.39 -22.32 -17.72
CA SER A 363 -25.88 -21.01 -18.12
C SER A 363 -24.52 -21.13 -18.80
N ASP A 364 -24.19 -20.19 -19.70
CA ASP A 364 -22.85 -20.08 -20.27
C ASP A 364 -21.82 -19.82 -19.15
N PRO A 365 -20.73 -20.61 -19.08
CA PRO A 365 -19.70 -20.42 -18.06
C PRO A 365 -18.85 -19.17 -18.32
N TYR A 366 -18.09 -18.77 -17.31
CA TYR A 366 -17.24 -17.57 -17.35
C TYR A 366 -15.91 -17.82 -16.64
N TYR A 367 -14.89 -17.03 -16.95
CA TYR A 367 -13.57 -17.16 -16.35
C TYR A 367 -13.48 -16.42 -15.02
N VAL A 368 -12.90 -17.08 -14.03
CA VAL A 368 -12.56 -16.51 -12.72
C VAL A 368 -11.07 -16.68 -12.48
N VAL A 369 -10.40 -15.60 -12.10
CA VAL A 369 -8.99 -15.59 -11.73
C VAL A 369 -8.86 -15.15 -10.28
N ILE A 370 -8.24 -16.00 -9.46
CA ILE A 370 -7.94 -15.68 -8.06
C ILE A 370 -6.46 -15.32 -7.95
N THR A 371 -6.18 -14.12 -7.40
CA THR A 371 -4.83 -13.66 -7.04
C THR A 371 -4.89 -12.62 -5.93
N ALA A 372 -3.92 -12.63 -5.03
CA ALA A 372 -3.79 -11.61 -3.99
C ALA A 372 -3.26 -10.27 -4.51
N ASP A 373 -2.56 -10.28 -5.65
CA ASP A 373 -2.04 -9.07 -6.29
C ASP A 373 -3.15 -8.32 -7.05
N GLU A 374 -3.23 -7.01 -6.86
CA GLU A 374 -4.10 -6.11 -7.63
C GLU A 374 -3.35 -5.00 -8.37
N ALA A 375 -2.01 -4.92 -8.22
CA ALA A 375 -1.19 -3.89 -8.85
C ALA A 375 -1.22 -3.97 -10.39
N PHE A 376 -1.28 -5.19 -10.94
CA PHE A 376 -1.45 -5.41 -12.37
C PHE A 376 -2.71 -4.74 -12.96
N ALA A 377 -3.73 -4.47 -12.13
CA ALA A 377 -4.98 -3.84 -12.55
C ALA A 377 -4.94 -2.30 -12.44
N LEU A 378 -3.88 -1.70 -11.89
CA LEU A 378 -3.73 -0.25 -11.80
C LEU A 378 -3.11 0.36 -13.08
N ASP A 379 -2.31 -0.42 -13.82
CA ASP A 379 -1.75 -0.04 -15.12
C ASP A 379 -2.45 -0.77 -16.28
N ALA A 380 -2.66 -0.06 -17.40
CA ALA A 380 -3.36 -0.59 -18.56
C ALA A 380 -2.50 -1.54 -19.43
N VAL A 381 -1.17 -1.43 -19.37
CA VAL A 381 -0.25 -2.28 -20.16
C VAL A 381 -0.05 -3.62 -19.47
N GLU A 382 0.24 -3.64 -18.16
CA GLU A 382 0.32 -4.87 -17.38
C GLU A 382 -1.05 -5.56 -17.23
N LEU A 383 -2.16 -4.81 -17.16
CA LEU A 383 -3.49 -5.42 -17.23
C LEU A 383 -3.70 -6.15 -18.56
N LYS A 384 -3.40 -5.51 -19.70
CA LYS A 384 -3.49 -6.15 -21.02
C LYS A 384 -2.59 -7.38 -21.11
N ARG A 385 -1.38 -7.30 -20.57
CA ARG A 385 -0.42 -8.40 -20.56
C ARG A 385 -0.91 -9.58 -19.71
N ALA A 386 -1.40 -9.34 -18.49
CA ALA A 386 -1.97 -10.37 -17.63
C ALA A 386 -3.18 -11.08 -18.27
N VAL A 387 -4.09 -10.35 -18.93
CA VAL A 387 -5.24 -10.96 -19.62
C VAL A 387 -4.80 -11.76 -20.85
N VAL A 388 -3.77 -11.34 -21.59
CA VAL A 388 -3.18 -12.15 -22.67
C VAL A 388 -2.56 -13.44 -22.13
N GLU A 389 -1.82 -13.39 -21.02
CA GLU A 389 -1.24 -14.58 -20.39
C GLU A 389 -2.33 -15.57 -19.91
N VAL A 390 -3.43 -15.07 -19.33
CA VAL A 390 -4.63 -15.87 -18.98
C VAL A 390 -5.28 -16.48 -20.23
N TYR A 391 -5.42 -15.73 -21.32
CA TYR A 391 -5.95 -16.24 -22.58
C TYR A 391 -5.08 -17.34 -23.20
N GLN A 392 -3.76 -17.24 -23.16
CA GLN A 392 -2.88 -18.30 -23.69
C GLN A 392 -2.98 -19.59 -22.87
N LEU A 393 -3.03 -19.50 -21.52
CA LEU A 393 -3.30 -20.65 -20.65
C LEU A 393 -4.66 -21.29 -21.00
N VAL A 394 -5.71 -20.48 -21.17
CA VAL A 394 -7.05 -20.95 -21.58
C VAL A 394 -7.01 -21.62 -22.95
N LYS A 395 -6.33 -21.05 -23.94
CA LYS A 395 -6.23 -21.61 -25.30
C LYS A 395 -5.49 -22.95 -25.31
N ALA A 396 -4.48 -23.13 -24.46
CA ALA A 396 -3.74 -24.39 -24.31
C ALA A 396 -4.50 -25.49 -23.54
N THR A 397 -5.25 -25.13 -22.50
CA THR A 397 -5.84 -26.10 -21.53
C THR A 397 -7.36 -26.24 -21.61
N SER A 398 -8.02 -25.36 -22.35
CA SER A 398 -9.48 -25.34 -22.55
C SER A 398 -9.84 -24.73 -23.93
N PRO A 399 -9.30 -25.25 -25.05
CA PRO A 399 -9.53 -24.69 -26.39
C PRO A 399 -11.02 -24.68 -26.81
N THR A 400 -11.83 -25.55 -26.21
CA THR A 400 -13.28 -25.63 -26.39
C THR A 400 -14.04 -24.42 -25.82
N THR A 401 -13.41 -23.58 -25.00
CA THR A 401 -14.06 -22.48 -24.29
C THR A 401 -13.45 -21.10 -24.59
N VAL A 402 -12.59 -20.96 -25.60
CA VAL A 402 -11.94 -19.68 -25.97
C VAL A 402 -12.92 -18.59 -26.44
N GLY A 403 -14.11 -18.98 -26.91
CA GLY A 403 -15.18 -18.06 -27.33
C GLY A 403 -16.03 -17.48 -26.20
N LEU A 404 -15.85 -17.93 -24.95
CA LEU A 404 -16.52 -17.33 -23.79
C LEU A 404 -16.01 -15.89 -23.59
N SER A 405 -16.89 -15.00 -23.12
CA SER A 405 -16.63 -13.55 -23.11
C SER A 405 -16.33 -12.94 -21.74
N ASN A 406 -16.88 -13.47 -20.64
CA ASN A 406 -16.80 -12.81 -19.33
C ASN A 406 -15.57 -13.29 -18.53
N LEU A 407 -14.84 -12.35 -17.94
CA LEU A 407 -13.62 -12.59 -17.17
C LEU A 407 -13.62 -11.74 -15.88
N PHE A 408 -13.54 -12.40 -14.72
CA PHE A 408 -13.52 -11.75 -13.41
C PHE A 408 -12.22 -12.07 -12.66
N PHE A 409 -11.63 -11.06 -12.00
CA PHE A 409 -10.49 -11.18 -11.10
C PHE A 409 -10.92 -10.81 -9.67
N ALA A 410 -10.50 -11.60 -8.67
CA ALA A 410 -10.77 -11.36 -7.26
C ALA A 410 -9.64 -11.91 -6.37
N LYS A 411 -9.60 -11.48 -5.10
CA LYS A 411 -8.61 -11.96 -4.11
C LYS A 411 -8.92 -13.33 -3.53
N ASN A 412 -10.19 -13.71 -3.52
CA ASN A 412 -10.73 -14.96 -2.96
C ASN A 412 -12.08 -15.28 -3.63
N PHE A 413 -12.70 -16.43 -3.30
CA PHE A 413 -13.98 -16.82 -3.91
C PHE A 413 -15.17 -16.11 -3.26
N GLU A 414 -15.05 -15.79 -1.97
CA GLU A 414 -16.03 -15.13 -1.12
C GLU A 414 -16.39 -13.72 -1.66
N ALA A 415 -15.41 -13.03 -2.27
CA ALA A 415 -15.58 -11.76 -2.97
C ALA A 415 -16.45 -11.82 -4.24
N LEU A 416 -16.66 -13.01 -4.80
CA LEU A 416 -17.51 -13.26 -5.95
C LEU A 416 -18.82 -13.94 -5.55
N TYR A 417 -18.78 -14.77 -4.50
CA TYR A 417 -19.88 -15.63 -4.04
C TYR A 417 -20.18 -15.46 -2.53
N PRO A 418 -20.49 -14.23 -2.06
CA PRO A 418 -20.67 -13.96 -0.64
C PRO A 418 -21.92 -14.62 -0.04
N GLU A 419 -21.82 -15.03 1.22
CA GLU A 419 -22.96 -15.58 1.97
C GLU A 419 -23.91 -14.47 2.43
N GLY A 420 -25.01 -14.28 1.71
CA GLY A 420 -26.09 -13.37 2.11
C GLY A 420 -26.63 -12.53 0.95
N TYR A 421 -26.84 -11.24 1.22
CA TYR A 421 -27.29 -10.23 0.26
C TYR A 421 -26.27 -9.09 0.05
N ALA A 422 -25.22 -9.00 0.89
CA ALA A 422 -24.21 -7.97 0.79
C ALA A 422 -23.11 -8.37 -0.23
N SER A 423 -23.06 -7.69 -1.36
CA SER A 423 -21.98 -7.84 -2.34
C SER A 423 -20.79 -6.93 -1.99
N GLU A 424 -19.99 -7.32 -0.99
CA GLU A 424 -18.76 -6.60 -0.65
C GLU A 424 -17.73 -6.69 -1.78
N THR A 425 -17.72 -5.68 -2.64
CA THR A 425 -16.76 -5.56 -3.77
C THR A 425 -15.33 -5.20 -3.35
N LYS A 426 -15.05 -5.18 -2.03
CA LYS A 426 -13.75 -4.90 -1.41
C LYS A 426 -12.62 -5.77 -1.96
N ASP A 427 -12.90 -7.06 -2.14
CA ASP A 427 -11.94 -8.07 -2.60
C ASP A 427 -12.14 -8.46 -4.08
N SER A 428 -13.12 -7.87 -4.77
CA SER A 428 -13.19 -7.89 -6.24
C SER A 428 -12.07 -6.99 -6.79
N ILE A 429 -11.35 -7.43 -7.83
CA ILE A 429 -10.27 -6.66 -8.48
C ILE A 429 -10.79 -6.04 -9.78
N LEU A 430 -11.31 -6.86 -10.69
CA LEU A 430 -11.76 -6.44 -12.02
C LEU A 430 -12.89 -7.34 -12.52
N LYS A 431 -13.91 -6.77 -13.18
CA LYS A 431 -14.88 -7.53 -13.99
C LYS A 431 -14.87 -6.98 -15.41
N THR A 432 -14.34 -7.74 -16.37
CA THR A 432 -14.06 -7.32 -17.75
C THR A 432 -14.47 -8.42 -18.74
N ARG A 433 -14.06 -8.30 -20.01
CA ARG A 433 -14.29 -9.30 -21.06
C ARG A 433 -13.03 -9.59 -21.86
N MET A 434 -12.75 -10.88 -22.06
CA MET A 434 -11.78 -11.38 -23.03
C MET A 434 -12.44 -12.49 -23.84
N GLY A 435 -11.93 -12.78 -25.04
CA GLY A 435 -12.28 -14.01 -25.75
C GLY A 435 -11.74 -14.05 -27.17
N GLU A 436 -12.26 -14.97 -27.96
CA GLU A 436 -11.94 -15.14 -29.38
C GLU A 436 -13.18 -14.87 -30.24
N ASN A 437 -13.07 -13.99 -31.24
CA ASN A 437 -14.14 -13.65 -32.18
C ASN A 437 -13.60 -13.80 -33.61
N ARG A 438 -14.23 -14.66 -34.42
CA ARG A 438 -13.77 -15.01 -35.79
C ARG A 438 -12.32 -15.51 -35.89
N GLY A 439 -11.74 -16.00 -34.79
CA GLY A 439 -10.33 -16.44 -34.70
C GLY A 439 -9.37 -15.37 -34.14
N GLU A 440 -9.85 -14.14 -33.93
CA GLU A 440 -9.04 -13.04 -33.37
C GLU A 440 -9.31 -12.88 -31.86
N PHE A 441 -8.24 -12.73 -31.08
CA PHE A 441 -8.34 -12.42 -29.66
C PHE A 441 -8.80 -10.98 -29.44
N TYR A 442 -9.80 -10.77 -28.58
CA TYR A 442 -10.24 -9.45 -28.17
C TYR A 442 -10.13 -9.25 -26.65
N PHE A 443 -9.66 -8.07 -26.27
CA PHE A 443 -9.66 -7.52 -24.91
C PHE A 443 -9.50 -5.99 -24.99
N ASP A 444 -10.20 -5.25 -24.13
CA ASP A 444 -10.03 -3.80 -23.98
C ASP A 444 -9.89 -3.45 -22.49
N ALA A 445 -8.72 -2.93 -22.10
CA ALA A 445 -8.42 -2.50 -20.73
C ALA A 445 -9.32 -1.36 -20.23
N ARG A 446 -9.99 -0.63 -21.13
CA ARG A 446 -10.95 0.43 -20.79
C ARG A 446 -12.36 -0.11 -20.52
N GLN A 447 -12.65 -1.38 -20.83
CA GLN A 447 -13.98 -1.96 -20.70
C GLN A 447 -14.11 -2.84 -19.44
N GLY A 448 -15.19 -2.58 -18.69
CA GLY A 448 -15.54 -3.33 -17.48
C GLY A 448 -15.57 -2.46 -16.23
N ASN A 449 -15.68 -3.12 -15.08
CA ASN A 449 -15.60 -2.49 -13.76
C ASN A 449 -14.26 -2.85 -13.11
N ASN A 450 -13.31 -1.92 -13.17
CA ASN A 450 -12.06 -2.02 -12.41
C ASN A 450 -12.29 -1.49 -10.99
N PHE A 451 -12.23 -2.38 -10.00
CA PHE A 451 -12.48 -2.05 -8.60
C PHE A 451 -11.19 -1.61 -7.89
N ALA A 452 -10.04 -2.19 -8.25
CA ALA A 452 -8.74 -1.77 -7.74
C ALA A 452 -8.44 -0.30 -8.08
N LEU A 453 -8.61 0.09 -9.35
CA LEU A 453 -8.43 1.48 -9.78
C LEU A 453 -9.39 2.45 -9.06
N ARG A 454 -10.66 2.06 -8.87
CA ARG A 454 -11.63 2.88 -8.11
C ARG A 454 -11.25 3.05 -6.64
N ARG A 455 -10.72 2.00 -5.98
CA ARG A 455 -10.20 2.09 -4.60
C ARG A 455 -9.04 3.09 -4.54
N GLU A 456 -8.10 3.00 -5.47
CA GLU A 456 -6.94 3.89 -5.52
C GLU A 456 -7.33 5.35 -5.86
N GLU A 457 -8.27 5.57 -6.78
CA GLU A 457 -8.83 6.90 -7.02
C GLU A 457 -9.46 7.51 -5.76
N ILE A 458 -10.20 6.72 -4.97
CA ILE A 458 -10.82 7.17 -3.72
C ILE A 458 -9.72 7.53 -2.71
N ARG A 459 -8.73 6.66 -2.51
CA ARG A 459 -7.57 6.91 -1.63
C ARG A 459 -6.84 8.21 -2.01
N LEU A 460 -6.60 8.43 -3.30
CA LEU A 460 -5.94 9.63 -3.83
C LEU A 460 -6.84 10.89 -3.76
N ARG A 461 -8.18 10.75 -3.75
CA ARG A 461 -9.10 11.86 -3.46
C ARG A 461 -9.10 12.21 -1.96
N GLU A 462 -9.08 11.21 -1.09
CA GLU A 462 -9.06 11.42 0.37
C GLU A 462 -7.74 12.04 0.85
N VAL A 463 -6.59 11.57 0.36
CA VAL A 463 -5.27 12.17 0.65
C VAL A 463 -5.24 13.64 0.21
N ARG A 464 -5.70 13.96 -1.01
CA ARG A 464 -5.78 15.35 -1.48
C ARG A 464 -6.75 16.21 -0.65
N ARG A 465 -7.89 15.67 -0.23
CA ARG A 465 -8.83 16.37 0.67
C ARG A 465 -8.18 16.71 2.01
N LEU A 466 -7.40 15.79 2.58
CA LEU A 466 -6.66 16.04 3.83
C LEU A 466 -5.56 17.08 3.62
N GLN A 467 -4.80 17.01 2.52
CA GLN A 467 -3.81 18.02 2.16
C GLN A 467 -4.43 19.41 2.00
N GLN A 468 -5.57 19.52 1.31
CA GLN A 468 -6.33 20.76 1.17
C GLN A 468 -6.77 21.30 2.54
N GLN A 469 -7.36 20.47 3.40
CA GLN A 469 -7.81 20.86 4.74
C GLN A 469 -6.66 21.37 5.62
N MET A 470 -5.48 20.74 5.52
CA MET A 470 -4.26 21.23 6.19
C MET A 470 -3.78 22.56 5.60
N ALA A 471 -3.76 22.73 4.28
CA ALA A 471 -3.37 24.00 3.65
C ALA A 471 -4.33 25.16 3.99
N GLU A 472 -5.64 24.91 4.01
CA GLU A 472 -6.66 25.88 4.45
C GLU A 472 -6.55 26.23 5.94
N LEU A 473 -6.12 25.28 6.77
CA LEU A 473 -5.79 25.52 8.17
C LEU A 473 -4.53 26.38 8.29
N HIS A 474 -3.43 25.97 7.67
CA HIS A 474 -2.14 26.66 7.76
C HIS A 474 -2.16 28.06 7.13
N THR A 475 -3.00 28.29 6.11
CA THR A 475 -3.28 29.63 5.59
C THR A 475 -3.90 30.54 6.66
N ARG A 476 -4.88 30.04 7.43
CA ARG A 476 -5.49 30.80 8.54
C ARG A 476 -4.52 31.04 9.70
N VAL A 477 -3.66 30.06 10.00
CA VAL A 477 -2.57 30.19 10.98
C VAL A 477 -1.60 31.30 10.57
N LEU A 478 -1.20 31.37 9.30
CA LEU A 478 -0.31 32.43 8.79
C LEU A 478 -0.95 33.82 8.87
N ALA A 479 -2.20 33.96 8.42
CA ALA A 479 -2.93 35.22 8.51
C ALA A 479 -3.09 35.69 9.97
N ARG A 480 -3.35 34.75 10.91
CA ARG A 480 -3.42 35.04 12.34
C ARG A 480 -2.05 35.37 12.95
N TYR A 481 -0.98 34.70 12.54
CA TYR A 481 0.38 35.05 12.92
C TYR A 481 0.74 36.48 12.49
N GLU A 482 0.40 36.89 11.26
CA GLU A 482 0.64 38.25 10.76
C GLU A 482 -0.20 39.31 11.50
N GLN A 483 -1.45 38.98 11.85
CA GLN A 483 -2.28 39.81 12.74
C GLN A 483 -1.68 39.96 14.14
N LEU A 484 -1.21 38.86 14.75
CA LEU A 484 -0.55 38.90 16.06
C LEU A 484 0.72 39.74 15.98
N LYS A 485 1.61 39.45 15.03
CA LYS A 485 2.88 40.16 14.81
C LYS A 485 2.70 41.66 14.53
N SER A 486 1.62 42.07 13.85
CA SER A 486 1.32 43.49 13.66
C SER A 486 0.79 44.15 14.94
N GLY A 487 -0.09 43.47 15.68
CA GLY A 487 -0.58 43.92 16.99
C GLY A 487 0.50 44.02 18.08
N MET A 488 1.55 43.20 18.03
CA MET A 488 2.67 43.26 19.00
C MET A 488 3.36 44.63 19.06
N LYS A 489 3.21 45.50 18.03
CA LYS A 489 3.75 46.87 18.05
C LYS A 489 3.15 47.74 19.16
N GLU A 490 1.93 47.45 19.62
CA GLU A 490 1.30 48.15 20.76
C GLU A 490 1.90 47.73 22.11
N PHE A 491 2.74 46.69 22.11
CA PHE A 491 3.39 46.07 23.27
C PHE A 491 4.93 46.16 23.18
N GLU A 492 5.47 47.15 22.45
CA GLU A 492 6.91 47.36 22.31
C GLU A 492 7.60 47.46 23.68
N GLY A 493 8.60 46.58 23.92
CA GLY A 493 9.29 46.43 25.21
C GLY A 493 8.56 45.59 26.27
N ARG A 494 7.39 44.99 25.96
CA ARG A 494 6.63 44.06 26.82
C ARG A 494 6.02 42.90 26.02
N GLU A 495 6.66 42.52 24.92
CA GLU A 495 6.18 41.53 23.96
C GLU A 495 6.05 40.14 24.60
N ALA A 496 6.99 39.77 25.47
CA ALA A 496 6.95 38.52 26.22
C ALA A 496 5.73 38.45 27.16
N GLU A 497 5.35 39.57 27.80
CA GLU A 497 4.20 39.63 28.70
C GLU A 497 2.88 39.46 27.94
N ALA A 498 2.75 40.11 26.78
CA ALA A 498 1.56 40.01 25.94
C ALA A 498 1.41 38.61 25.31
N LEU A 499 2.51 38.00 24.85
CA LEU A 499 2.53 36.61 24.37
C LEU A 499 2.19 35.62 25.50
N ALA A 500 2.72 35.82 26.70
CA ALA A 500 2.38 35.04 27.88
C ALA A 500 0.87 35.10 28.18
N GLN A 501 0.30 36.32 28.22
CA GLN A 501 -1.12 36.52 28.50
C GLN A 501 -2.02 35.85 27.45
N MET A 502 -1.67 35.92 26.17
CA MET A 502 -2.42 35.24 25.10
C MET A 502 -2.30 33.70 25.17
N ALA A 503 -1.10 33.18 25.47
CA ALA A 503 -0.90 31.75 25.76
C ALA A 503 -1.72 31.30 26.99
N GLY A 504 -2.00 32.21 27.94
CA GLY A 504 -2.80 31.95 29.14
C GLY A 504 -1.96 31.87 30.43
N ILE A 505 -0.70 32.27 30.36
CA ILE A 505 0.18 32.48 31.51
C ILE A 505 -0.22 33.81 32.16
N LYS A 506 -0.43 33.81 33.48
CA LYS A 506 -0.72 35.05 34.23
C LYS A 506 0.54 35.92 34.33
N VAL A 507 0.43 37.15 33.83
CA VAL A 507 1.43 38.24 33.96
C VAL A 507 0.90 39.42 34.77
N THR A 508 -0.24 39.26 35.43
CA THR A 508 -0.83 40.24 36.35
C THR A 508 -1.49 39.53 37.53
N PHE A 509 -1.44 40.13 38.71
CA PHE A 509 -2.28 39.70 39.83
C PHE A 509 -3.72 40.20 39.65
N PRO A 510 -4.75 39.44 40.08
CA PRO A 510 -6.12 39.92 40.12
C PRO A 510 -6.30 41.13 41.05
N SER A 511 -7.48 41.77 41.01
CA SER A 511 -7.81 42.80 42.00
C SER A 511 -7.79 42.22 43.42
N PRO A 512 -7.49 43.00 44.48
CA PRO A 512 -7.48 42.50 45.86
C PRO A 512 -8.81 41.85 46.30
N ILE A 513 -9.94 42.29 45.71
CA ILE A 513 -11.27 41.71 45.94
C ILE A 513 -11.37 40.32 45.28
N ALA A 514 -10.92 40.17 44.02
CA ALA A 514 -10.87 38.86 43.36
C ALA A 514 -9.86 37.90 44.04
N MET A 515 -8.82 38.44 44.67
CA MET A 515 -7.89 37.69 45.53
C MET A 515 -8.45 37.33 46.92
N GLN A 516 -9.68 37.71 47.26
CA GLN A 516 -10.38 37.23 48.47
C GLN A 516 -11.36 36.08 48.18
N ASP A 517 -11.68 35.80 46.92
CA ASP A 517 -12.55 34.67 46.56
C ASP A 517 -11.85 33.32 46.86
N PRO A 518 -12.41 32.46 47.73
CA PRO A 518 -11.86 31.12 48.00
C PRO A 518 -11.75 30.22 46.76
N ASN A 519 -12.45 30.52 45.66
CA ASN A 519 -12.26 29.82 44.40
C ASN A 519 -10.89 30.09 43.76
N SER A 520 -10.27 31.25 44.02
CA SER A 520 -8.96 31.63 43.46
C SER A 520 -7.79 30.75 43.95
N SER A 521 -8.00 29.99 45.01
CA SER A 521 -7.06 29.00 45.57
C SER A 521 -7.30 27.56 45.08
N LYS A 522 -8.39 27.29 44.35
CA LYS A 522 -8.79 25.90 44.00
C LYS A 522 -8.00 25.28 42.85
N SER A 523 -7.35 26.08 42.00
CA SER A 523 -6.55 25.60 40.88
C SER A 523 -5.29 26.41 40.70
N ALA A 524 -4.16 25.71 40.56
CA ALA A 524 -2.92 26.30 40.09
C ALA A 524 -3.00 26.50 38.58
N VAL A 525 -2.52 27.65 38.10
CA VAL A 525 -2.41 27.96 36.67
C VAL A 525 -1.04 28.56 36.37
N PRO A 526 -0.50 28.43 35.14
CA PRO A 526 0.79 29.02 34.80
C PRO A 526 0.83 30.52 35.10
N MET A 527 1.84 30.96 35.83
CA MET A 527 2.11 32.36 36.16
C MET A 527 3.58 32.65 35.92
N MET A 528 3.86 33.79 35.29
CA MET A 528 5.21 34.33 35.15
C MET A 528 5.57 35.08 36.43
N ILE A 529 6.73 34.78 36.99
CA ILE A 529 7.17 35.24 38.31
C ILE A 529 8.66 35.58 38.22
N HIS A 530 9.08 36.69 38.81
CA HIS A 530 10.49 37.00 39.04
C HIS A 530 10.78 36.96 40.54
N VAL A 531 11.78 36.17 40.95
CA VAL A 531 12.18 35.99 42.35
C VAL A 531 13.36 36.89 42.67
N THR A 532 13.22 37.74 43.69
CA THR A 532 14.26 38.69 44.12
C THR A 532 15.05 38.22 45.34
N GLY A 533 14.59 37.17 46.04
CA GLY A 533 15.27 36.63 47.22
C GLY A 533 14.40 35.69 48.05
N LYS A 534 14.95 35.19 49.16
CA LYS A 534 14.26 34.35 50.15
C LYS A 534 14.25 35.05 51.51
N SER A 535 13.11 35.04 52.17
CA SER A 535 12.83 35.78 53.41
C SER A 535 12.04 34.86 54.34
N GLY A 536 12.76 34.14 55.21
CA GLY A 536 12.17 33.06 56.02
C GLY A 536 11.56 31.94 55.15
N ASP A 537 10.27 31.65 55.40
CA ASP A 537 9.50 30.59 54.75
C ASP A 537 8.89 30.97 53.38
N TYR A 538 9.19 32.17 52.87
CA TYR A 538 8.70 32.65 51.57
C TYR A 538 9.81 33.22 50.69
N TYR A 539 9.54 33.22 49.39
CA TYR A 539 10.31 33.92 48.37
C TYR A 539 9.67 35.28 48.09
N GLU A 540 10.50 36.32 48.00
CA GLU A 540 10.07 37.66 47.60
C GLU A 540 10.03 37.75 46.08
N VAL A 541 8.98 38.37 45.54
CA VAL A 541 8.77 38.54 44.10
C VAL A 541 8.37 39.98 43.81
N ASP A 542 8.89 40.56 42.72
CA ASP A 542 8.58 41.91 42.27
C ASP A 542 7.72 41.95 40.98
N PHE A 543 7.77 40.89 40.17
CA PHE A 543 6.87 40.63 39.04
C PHE A 543 5.95 39.42 39.35
N PRO A 544 4.65 39.44 38.99
CA PRO A 544 3.90 40.50 38.29
C PRO A 544 3.74 41.83 39.03
N ARG A 545 3.78 41.80 40.35
CA ARG A 545 3.90 42.94 41.27
C ARG A 545 4.60 42.46 42.54
N LYS A 546 5.02 43.40 43.40
CA LYS A 546 5.51 43.07 44.75
C LYS A 546 4.55 42.14 45.48
N GLY A 547 5.07 41.00 45.94
CA GLY A 547 4.32 39.92 46.57
C GLY A 547 5.24 38.86 47.18
N ARG A 548 4.65 37.74 47.58
CA ARG A 548 5.33 36.57 48.16
C ARG A 548 4.94 35.29 47.43
N VAL A 549 5.89 34.36 47.32
CA VAL A 549 5.65 32.99 46.85
C VAL A 549 6.05 32.01 47.94
N GLN A 550 5.14 31.08 48.27
CA GLN A 550 5.46 29.90 49.08
C GLN A 550 5.53 28.68 48.17
N THR A 551 6.59 27.87 48.32
CA THR A 551 6.75 26.60 47.62
C THR A 551 7.63 25.68 48.44
N ASP A 552 7.46 24.37 48.23
CA ASP A 552 8.20 23.32 48.92
C ASP A 552 9.52 22.97 48.18
N ALA A 553 9.78 23.63 47.04
CA ALA A 553 11.01 23.52 46.24
C ALA A 553 11.90 24.76 46.40
N GLU A 554 13.21 24.62 46.17
CA GLU A 554 14.12 25.78 46.20
C GLU A 554 14.06 26.56 44.89
N LEU A 555 13.87 27.88 45.01
CA LEU A 555 13.98 28.85 43.91
C LEU A 555 15.24 29.69 44.08
N GLU A 556 15.90 30.00 42.97
CA GLU A 556 16.99 30.98 42.90
C GLU A 556 16.41 32.37 42.57
N SER A 557 17.23 33.42 42.61
CA SER A 557 16.78 34.77 42.24
C SER A 557 16.78 34.94 40.72
N GLN A 558 15.76 34.39 40.06
CA GLN A 558 15.63 34.30 38.60
C GLN A 558 14.16 34.44 38.15
N TRP A 559 13.95 34.47 36.84
CA TRP A 559 12.63 34.40 36.18
C TRP A 559 12.13 32.96 36.06
N TYR A 560 10.83 32.75 36.25
CA TYR A 560 10.17 31.44 36.14
C TYR A 560 8.75 31.55 35.55
N VAL A 561 8.29 30.49 34.87
CA VAL A 561 6.85 30.25 34.58
C VAL A 561 6.41 28.99 35.30
N LEU A 562 5.62 29.11 36.37
CA LEU A 562 5.25 27.98 37.23
C LEU A 562 3.74 27.93 37.52
N PRO A 563 3.16 26.75 37.82
CA PRO A 563 1.78 26.63 38.30
C PRO A 563 1.61 27.32 39.66
N ALA A 564 0.86 28.42 39.70
CA ALA A 564 0.58 29.19 40.90
C ALA A 564 -0.92 29.22 41.22
N ALA A 565 -1.26 28.97 42.50
CA ALA A 565 -2.60 29.22 43.07
C ALA A 565 -2.52 30.35 44.09
N ASN A 566 -3.60 31.12 44.26
CA ASN A 566 -3.65 32.15 45.30
C ASN A 566 -3.66 31.50 46.70
N MET A 567 -3.20 32.19 47.74
CA MET A 567 -3.40 31.77 49.14
C MET A 567 -4.44 32.66 49.80
N THR A 568 -5.69 32.16 49.91
CA THR A 568 -6.79 32.85 50.59
C THR A 568 -7.07 32.27 51.99
N PRO A 569 -7.35 33.11 53.01
CA PRO A 569 -7.20 34.57 53.01
C PRO A 569 -5.71 34.97 52.98
N PHE A 570 -5.44 36.25 52.69
CA PHE A 570 -4.07 36.79 52.68
C PHE A 570 -3.33 36.49 53.99
N LEU A 571 -2.18 35.83 53.87
CA LEU A 571 -1.21 35.64 54.95
C LEU A 571 -0.44 36.96 55.21
N PRO A 572 0.15 37.15 56.40
CA PRO A 572 -0.14 38.30 57.25
C PRO A 572 0.22 39.68 56.68
N LEU A 573 -0.53 40.67 57.15
CA LEU A 573 -0.40 42.09 56.81
C LEU A 573 1.01 42.59 57.13
N GLU A 574 1.68 43.15 56.13
CA GLU A 574 2.97 43.82 56.27
C GLU A 574 2.68 45.34 56.33
N ASP A 575 3.05 46.00 57.43
CA ASP A 575 2.67 47.40 57.73
C ASP A 575 1.18 47.73 57.54
N GLY A 576 0.31 46.78 57.91
CA GLY A 576 -1.15 46.90 57.75
C GLY A 576 -1.66 46.72 56.31
N ARG A 577 -0.81 46.32 55.35
CA ARG A 577 -1.15 46.12 53.95
C ARG A 577 -1.17 44.63 53.59
N ALA A 578 -2.13 44.25 52.74
CA ALA A 578 -2.29 42.89 52.26
C ALA A 578 -1.29 42.60 51.12
N VAL A 579 -0.29 41.74 51.37
CA VAL A 579 0.77 41.40 50.40
C VAL A 579 0.37 40.16 49.58
N PRO A 580 0.24 40.26 48.24
CA PRO A 580 -0.18 39.14 47.38
C PRO A 580 0.67 37.89 47.61
N THR A 581 0.07 36.81 48.11
CA THR A 581 0.79 35.58 48.47
C THR A 581 0.26 34.41 47.65
N TYR A 582 1.16 33.73 46.93
CA TYR A 582 0.83 32.60 46.04
C TYR A 582 1.53 31.32 46.47
N ARG A 583 0.84 30.17 46.34
CA ARG A 583 1.48 28.86 46.45
C ARG A 583 1.85 28.37 45.06
N VAL A 584 3.13 28.02 44.88
CA VAL A 584 3.67 27.53 43.62
C VAL A 584 4.00 26.03 43.73
N TYR A 585 3.59 25.27 42.72
CA TYR A 585 3.71 23.82 42.66
C TYR A 585 4.66 23.41 41.54
N THR A 586 5.70 22.64 41.85
CA THR A 586 6.70 22.19 40.85
C THR A 586 6.79 20.66 40.82
N ALA A 587 6.96 20.09 39.63
CA ALA A 587 7.14 18.65 39.44
C ALA A 587 8.63 18.28 39.51
N GLY A 588 9.24 18.50 40.69
CA GLY A 588 10.70 18.44 40.88
C GLY A 588 11.33 19.84 40.97
N ALA A 589 12.60 19.95 40.59
CA ALA A 589 13.32 21.23 40.61
C ALA A 589 12.67 22.25 39.65
N ALA A 590 12.62 23.51 40.08
CA ALA A 590 12.07 24.60 39.25
C ALA A 590 13.06 24.96 38.14
N GLU A 591 12.65 24.82 36.88
CA GLU A 591 13.48 25.22 35.75
C GLU A 591 13.40 26.73 35.54
N ALA A 592 14.52 27.43 35.73
CA ALA A 592 14.62 28.86 35.48
C ALA A 592 14.49 29.18 33.98
N CYS A 593 13.93 30.35 33.69
CA CYS A 593 13.92 30.92 32.36
C CYS A 593 15.33 31.41 31.98
N LYS A 594 15.68 31.28 30.70
CA LYS A 594 17.00 31.64 30.15
C LYS A 594 17.08 33.10 29.70
N GLN A 595 15.95 33.80 29.69
CA GLN A 595 15.83 35.20 29.30
C GLN A 595 14.87 35.95 30.24
N ASP A 596 15.07 37.26 30.36
CA ASP A 596 14.18 38.15 31.12
C ASP A 596 12.73 38.06 30.62
N HIS A 597 11.78 38.28 31.54
CA HIS A 597 10.34 38.08 31.32
C HIS A 597 10.00 36.72 30.70
N CYS A 598 10.85 35.70 30.92
CA CYS A 598 10.72 34.35 30.38
C CYS A 598 10.51 34.31 28.86
N ALA A 599 11.18 35.18 28.10
CA ALA A 599 11.07 35.22 26.64
C ALA A 599 11.42 33.88 25.95
N ASP A 600 12.26 33.03 26.57
CA ASP A 600 12.56 31.67 26.10
C ASP A 600 11.43 30.65 26.32
N ARG A 601 10.36 31.03 27.03
CA ARG A 601 9.19 30.18 27.36
C ARG A 601 7.87 30.69 26.77
N VAL A 602 7.91 31.73 25.94
CA VAL A 602 6.73 32.25 25.21
C VAL A 602 7.01 32.39 23.72
N SER A 603 6.06 31.94 22.89
CA SER A 603 6.20 32.01 21.43
C SER A 603 4.84 32.21 20.76
N PHE A 604 4.85 32.74 19.53
CA PHE A 604 3.65 32.77 18.69
C PHE A 604 3.09 31.35 18.45
N GLY A 605 3.96 30.33 18.38
CA GLY A 605 3.55 28.93 18.29
C GLY A 605 2.67 28.49 19.45
N ALA A 606 3.05 28.81 20.70
CA ALA A 606 2.24 28.51 21.88
C ALA A 606 0.85 29.18 21.88
N VAL A 607 0.75 30.41 21.35
CA VAL A 607 -0.54 31.11 21.18
C VAL A 607 -1.37 30.45 20.08
N LEU A 608 -0.77 30.18 18.92
CA LEU A 608 -1.45 29.63 17.75
C LEU A 608 -1.88 28.16 17.95
N ALA A 609 -1.12 27.36 18.69
CA ALA A 609 -1.49 25.98 19.04
C ALA A 609 -2.80 25.90 19.85
N LYS A 610 -3.07 26.93 20.66
CA LYS A 610 -4.28 27.07 21.48
C LYS A 610 -5.48 27.59 20.67
N GLU A 611 -5.26 28.44 19.67
CA GLU A 611 -6.30 28.94 18.76
C GLU A 611 -6.65 27.94 17.64
N PHE A 612 -5.69 27.12 17.22
CA PHE A 612 -5.83 26.12 16.16
C PHE A 612 -5.50 24.70 16.66
N PRO A 613 -6.32 24.10 17.54
CA PRO A 613 -6.13 22.71 17.95
C PRO A 613 -6.21 21.76 16.75
N GLY A 614 -5.26 20.81 16.67
CA GLY A 614 -5.11 19.90 15.53
C GLY A 614 -4.18 20.39 14.42
N ALA A 615 -3.63 21.61 14.53
CA ALA A 615 -2.74 22.20 13.52
C ALA A 615 -1.31 21.63 13.45
N GLY A 616 -0.92 20.71 14.35
CA GLY A 616 0.47 20.29 14.50
C GLY A 616 1.43 21.39 14.99
N ILE A 617 0.90 22.52 15.46
CA ILE A 617 1.67 23.66 16.00
C ILE A 617 2.08 23.35 17.44
N ASP A 618 3.34 23.61 17.76
CA ASP A 618 3.91 23.48 19.10
C ASP A 618 4.62 24.78 19.53
N PHE A 619 5.43 24.72 20.58
CA PHE A 619 6.25 25.85 21.02
C PHE A 619 7.29 26.29 19.97
N ASN A 620 7.87 25.33 19.25
CA ASN A 620 8.99 25.52 18.33
C ASN A 620 8.55 25.90 16.90
N TRP A 621 7.24 25.94 16.65
CA TRP A 621 6.66 26.29 15.36
C TRP A 621 7.21 27.62 14.80
N THR A 622 7.46 27.64 13.49
CA THR A 622 7.81 28.85 12.75
C THR A 622 6.90 29.00 11.52
N PRO A 623 6.71 30.22 10.99
CA PRO A 623 5.88 30.46 9.80
C PRO A 623 6.28 29.61 8.60
N ALA A 624 7.57 29.28 8.46
CA ALA A 624 8.07 28.42 7.38
C ALA A 624 7.40 27.03 7.35
N VAL A 625 7.05 26.46 8.51
CA VAL A 625 6.35 25.16 8.60
C VAL A 625 4.95 25.26 7.99
N SER A 626 4.20 26.31 8.33
CA SER A 626 2.87 26.54 7.74
C SER A 626 2.93 26.97 6.28
N GLN A 627 3.98 27.69 5.86
CA GLN A 627 4.22 28.01 4.46
C GLN A 627 4.47 26.74 3.63
N GLN A 628 5.25 25.79 4.14
CA GLN A 628 5.52 24.53 3.44
C GLN A 628 4.21 23.76 3.14
N HIS A 629 3.31 23.62 4.12
CA HIS A 629 2.01 22.96 3.88
C HIS A 629 1.14 23.64 2.81
N VAL A 630 1.25 24.96 2.65
CA VAL A 630 0.56 25.70 1.58
C VAL A 630 1.26 25.51 0.23
N ILE A 631 2.60 25.50 0.20
CA ILE A 631 3.40 25.27 -1.00
C ILE A 631 3.23 23.83 -1.52
N ASP A 632 3.25 22.83 -0.64
CA ASP A 632 3.03 21.42 -0.99
C ASP A 632 1.67 21.22 -1.68
N TRP A 633 0.62 21.84 -1.13
CA TRP A 633 -0.71 21.83 -1.72
C TRP A 633 -0.76 22.56 -3.07
N GLN A 634 -0.14 23.74 -3.17
CA GLN A 634 -0.05 24.48 -4.44
C GLN A 634 0.63 23.64 -5.53
N GLN A 635 1.78 23.03 -5.23
CA GLN A 635 2.50 22.15 -6.16
C GLN A 635 1.67 20.91 -6.56
N ALA A 636 1.04 20.24 -5.58
CA ALA A 636 0.18 19.09 -5.83
C ALA A 636 -1.09 19.45 -6.65
N SER A 637 -1.60 20.68 -6.51
CA SER A 637 -2.72 21.19 -7.31
C SER A 637 -2.30 21.63 -8.72
N ALA A 638 -1.07 22.13 -8.88
CA ALA A 638 -0.55 22.60 -10.17
C ALA A 638 -0.21 21.44 -11.12
N GLN A 639 0.16 20.27 -10.62
CA GLN A 639 0.39 19.05 -11.42
C GLN A 639 -0.89 18.46 -12.06
N ILE A 640 -2.03 19.14 -11.95
CA ILE A 640 -3.35 18.71 -12.44
C ILE A 640 -3.87 19.66 -13.55
N GLN A 641 -3.19 20.79 -13.80
CA GLN A 641 -3.51 21.76 -14.86
C GLN A 641 -2.63 21.55 -16.09
#